data_AF-A0A956CVC6-F1
#
_entry.id   AF-A0A956CVC6-F1
#
_cell.length_a   1.000
_cell.length_b   1.000
_cell.length_c   1.000
_cell.angle_alpha   90.00
_cell.angle_beta   90.00
_cell.angle_gamma   90.00
#
_symmetry.space_group_name_H-M   'P 1'
#
loop_
_entity.id
_entity.type
_entity.pdbx_description
1 polymer ?
#
loop_
_entity_poly.entity_id
_entity_poly.type
_entity_poly.pdbx_seq_one_letter_code
_entity_poly.pdbx_strand_id
1 'polypeptide(L)'
;ALGPAVTFGPTHQRFAREIPLTVPVRMLALPLEANRGHVEVVYRGPHDAAARIVPIASPIFGGDAASGWMSFEVPRLGTYQAVVSESAPARRTRRYSFRGILGFSMGGSGSGRIGFGNPERFDFVAPLGGPTDWTYMLEHIRRYHVGGFCNEDQRQADPEGCAMGASLDRVPPTRFEHEHPQHFENWWFDDDMDGNSTFRRRDYIEIFRDLATMFGNPNSEHSADPEAPNILPPGIDDARRAMSDAERCASPVVIPPFDGTGDPTSGSEGAGFFDSEYNPDGQYPVITFCDGYDVPGDIGRWDSSAANDRPMEVALAVDIDGDGRRGPGEPVIRAGREPFDDFGLDGIPSELEVGADGAAYDPIENPDPAGDDFDFQYNPLGTEGNWNRDTPDGDPCNAEGEAFLDVGLDGVMGTRQLAAADGLPGGGYDFGEGNGCFDRSSGARRMIESSPRHLVEQMAEQDVLDTDLFADGGIRDLFNWVVMGNVTTAGWTGRGQPMRFYNGYPALHMNGSLELTYQEVPWHEIGRYAMVRYGNVDEEDRFIRAGDGGHVGTAGQLIDRFRSGLAVMDARWPDGNRRRETDDRVCAEGDREVCGYVNSFVMSFTASNGREGPVSVVLPPGYFDAENQDVRYPVVYFLHGYGMSPEDLVAIGLLMFEAMNSPRVGSSRRMQKMILVFPDGHCRGNECLNGTFYTDAPSNVPGGAQMQTFMLDLMDHMDENYRTRHPESFEVVE
;
A
#
# COMPACT_ATOMS: atom_id res chain seq x y z
N ALA A 1 1.86 -8.77 -33.89
CA ALA A 1 0.79 -9.62 -33.33
C ALA A 1 1.18 -11.10 -33.43
N LEU A 2 0.88 -11.88 -32.38
CA LEU A 2 1.21 -13.31 -32.30
C LEU A 2 0.05 -14.22 -32.74
N GLY A 3 -1.15 -13.68 -32.89
CA GLY A 3 -2.33 -14.38 -33.39
C GLY A 3 -3.43 -13.40 -33.82
N PRO A 4 -4.56 -13.88 -34.35
CA PRO A 4 -5.73 -13.04 -34.62
C PRO A 4 -6.34 -12.47 -33.33
N ALA A 5 -7.00 -11.33 -33.44
CA ALA A 5 -7.86 -10.81 -32.37
C ALA A 5 -9.10 -11.70 -32.19
N VAL A 6 -9.51 -11.92 -30.94
CA VAL A 6 -10.66 -12.74 -30.57
C VAL A 6 -11.63 -11.91 -29.74
N THR A 7 -12.89 -11.84 -30.17
CA THR A 7 -13.96 -11.15 -29.45
C THR A 7 -14.74 -12.15 -28.61
N PHE A 8 -14.79 -11.91 -27.30
CA PHE A 8 -15.61 -12.65 -26.35
C PHE A 8 -16.83 -11.79 -26.02
N GLY A 9 -18.03 -12.34 -26.21
CA GLY A 9 -19.30 -11.63 -26.03
C GLY A 9 -20.17 -12.22 -24.92
N PRO A 10 -21.09 -11.43 -24.33
CA PRO A 10 -21.36 -10.01 -24.62
C PRO A 10 -20.21 -9.07 -24.21
N THR A 11 -19.80 -8.16 -25.10
CA THR A 11 -18.53 -7.42 -24.96
C THR A 11 -18.54 -6.37 -23.84
N HIS A 12 -19.70 -5.96 -23.35
CA HIS A 12 -19.82 -5.06 -22.20
C HIS A 12 -19.70 -5.78 -20.84
N GLN A 13 -19.75 -7.11 -20.82
CA GLN A 13 -19.84 -7.85 -19.56
C GLN A 13 -18.58 -7.65 -18.71
N ARG A 14 -18.79 -7.22 -17.47
CA ARG A 14 -17.80 -7.17 -16.39
C ARG A 14 -18.19 -8.17 -15.30
N PHE A 15 -17.21 -8.71 -14.59
CA PHE A 15 -17.40 -9.71 -13.54
C PHE A 15 -16.73 -9.26 -12.24
N ALA A 16 -17.30 -9.62 -11.09
CA ALA A 16 -16.68 -9.41 -9.77
C ALA A 16 -15.56 -10.43 -9.44
N ARG A 17 -15.05 -11.10 -10.48
CA ARG A 17 -13.92 -12.04 -10.42
C ARG A 17 -13.32 -12.14 -11.81
N GLU A 18 -12.08 -12.58 -11.86
CA GLU A 18 -11.47 -12.91 -13.14
C GLU A 18 -11.95 -14.26 -13.66
N ILE A 19 -12.02 -14.37 -14.99
CA ILE A 19 -12.38 -15.59 -15.71
C ILE A 19 -11.32 -15.94 -16.75
N PRO A 20 -11.10 -17.24 -17.05
CA PRO A 20 -10.13 -17.65 -18.05
C PRO A 20 -10.64 -17.41 -19.46
N LEU A 21 -9.87 -16.68 -20.26
CA LEU A 21 -10.04 -16.52 -21.72
C LEU A 21 -8.87 -17.18 -22.44
N THR A 22 -9.10 -17.70 -23.65
CA THR A 22 -8.06 -18.34 -24.45
C THR A 22 -7.99 -17.78 -25.85
N VAL A 23 -6.80 -17.33 -26.26
CA VAL A 23 -6.53 -16.79 -27.60
C VAL A 23 -5.48 -17.64 -28.32
N PRO A 24 -5.54 -17.76 -29.66
CA PRO A 24 -4.50 -18.42 -30.44
C PRO A 24 -3.21 -17.60 -30.43
N VAL A 25 -2.05 -18.27 -30.28
CA VAL A 25 -0.73 -17.64 -30.35
C VAL A 25 0.24 -18.48 -31.18
N ARG A 26 1.10 -17.81 -31.93
CA ARG A 26 2.21 -18.43 -32.66
C ARG A 26 3.53 -17.97 -32.04
N MET A 27 4.09 -18.81 -31.17
CA MET A 27 5.37 -18.51 -30.52
C MET A 27 6.54 -18.40 -31.52
N LEU A 28 6.45 -19.05 -32.69
CA LEU A 28 7.41 -18.85 -33.79
C LEU A 28 7.40 -17.43 -34.39
N ALA A 29 6.38 -16.61 -34.08
CA ALA A 29 6.31 -15.22 -34.51
C ALA A 29 6.98 -14.26 -33.52
N LEU A 30 7.48 -14.76 -32.38
CA LEU A 30 8.30 -13.95 -31.48
C LEU A 30 9.59 -13.50 -32.18
N PRO A 31 10.02 -12.25 -31.95
CA PRO A 31 11.35 -11.79 -32.33
C PRO A 31 12.46 -12.72 -31.81
N LEU A 32 13.62 -12.68 -32.47
CA LEU A 32 14.79 -13.44 -32.00
C LEU A 32 15.12 -13.01 -30.56
N GLU A 33 15.44 -13.98 -29.69
CA GLU A 33 15.71 -13.78 -28.25
C GLU A 33 14.51 -13.37 -27.38
N ALA A 34 13.35 -13.03 -27.95
CA ALA A 34 12.13 -12.87 -27.17
C ALA A 34 11.66 -14.23 -26.59
N ASN A 35 11.00 -14.14 -25.44
CA ASN A 35 10.46 -15.27 -24.67
C ASN A 35 9.00 -14.99 -24.25
N ARG A 36 8.36 -15.90 -23.50
CA ARG A 36 6.95 -15.71 -23.06
C ARG A 36 6.76 -14.46 -22.21
N GLY A 37 7.81 -13.97 -21.57
CA GLY A 37 7.89 -12.72 -20.80
C GLY A 37 7.61 -11.44 -21.58
N HIS A 38 7.78 -11.48 -22.90
CA HIS A 38 7.56 -10.32 -23.79
C HIS A 38 6.18 -10.34 -24.45
N VAL A 39 5.38 -11.37 -24.17
CA VAL A 39 4.01 -11.43 -24.68
C VAL A 39 3.15 -10.50 -23.86
N GLU A 40 2.47 -9.60 -24.55
CA GLU A 40 1.51 -8.63 -24.02
C GLU A 40 0.14 -8.89 -24.60
N VAL A 41 -0.90 -8.32 -23.99
CA VAL A 41 -2.27 -8.45 -24.47
C VAL A 41 -2.84 -7.08 -24.77
N VAL A 42 -3.31 -6.92 -26.00
CA VAL A 42 -4.09 -5.77 -26.42
C VAL A 42 -5.56 -6.08 -26.16
N TYR A 43 -6.25 -5.14 -25.54
CA TYR A 43 -7.68 -5.15 -25.29
C TYR A 43 -8.37 -4.00 -26.03
N ARG A 44 -9.60 -4.26 -26.47
CA ARG A 44 -10.54 -3.23 -26.90
C ARG A 44 -11.94 -3.57 -26.39
N GLY A 45 -12.48 -2.70 -25.55
CA GLY A 45 -13.87 -2.72 -25.10
C GLY A 45 -14.88 -2.33 -26.20
N PRO A 46 -16.18 -2.42 -25.90
CA PRO A 46 -17.24 -2.12 -26.88
C PRO A 46 -17.28 -0.65 -27.30
N HIS A 47 -17.02 0.27 -26.37
CA HIS A 47 -17.08 1.72 -26.57
C HIS A 47 -15.70 2.38 -26.68
N ASP A 48 -14.62 1.61 -26.45
CA ASP A 48 -13.26 2.11 -26.55
C ASP A 48 -12.92 2.60 -27.96
N ALA A 49 -12.54 3.88 -28.05
CA ALA A 49 -12.06 4.51 -29.28
C ALA A 49 -10.78 3.84 -29.81
N ALA A 50 -9.89 3.41 -28.91
CA ALA A 50 -8.61 2.80 -29.24
C ALA A 50 -8.37 1.51 -28.44
N ALA A 51 -7.66 0.58 -29.07
CA ALA A 51 -7.14 -0.60 -28.40
C ALA A 51 -5.92 -0.22 -27.54
N ARG A 52 -5.76 -0.86 -26.39
CA ARG A 52 -4.70 -0.56 -25.40
C ARG A 52 -4.06 -1.85 -24.89
N ILE A 53 -2.79 -1.77 -24.49
CA ILE A 53 -2.14 -2.89 -23.79
C ILE A 53 -2.70 -2.90 -22.36
N VAL A 54 -3.16 -4.07 -21.91
CA VAL A 54 -3.67 -4.26 -20.55
C VAL A 54 -2.88 -5.37 -19.85
N PRO A 55 -2.60 -5.22 -18.55
CA PRO A 55 -2.13 -6.33 -17.74
C PRO A 55 -3.12 -7.49 -17.81
N ILE A 56 -2.61 -8.71 -17.69
CA ILE A 56 -3.41 -9.92 -17.59
C ILE A 56 -2.92 -10.77 -16.44
N ALA A 57 -3.77 -11.69 -15.99
CA ALA A 57 -3.46 -12.59 -14.90
C ALA A 57 -3.16 -14.01 -15.35
N SER A 58 -2.24 -14.67 -14.64
CA SER A 58 -2.00 -16.12 -14.71
C SER A 58 -1.83 -16.68 -16.14
N PRO A 59 -0.95 -16.12 -16.99
CA PRO A 59 -0.83 -16.57 -18.38
C PRO A 59 -0.30 -18.01 -18.48
N ILE A 60 -1.02 -18.87 -19.19
CA ILE A 60 -0.65 -20.26 -19.47
C ILE A 60 -0.45 -20.42 -20.98
N PHE A 61 0.70 -20.98 -21.37
CA PHE A 61 1.02 -21.24 -22.77
C PHE A 61 0.96 -22.73 -23.08
N GLY A 62 0.28 -23.10 -24.17
CA GLY A 62 0.16 -24.49 -24.59
C GLY A 62 0.13 -24.68 -26.10
N GLY A 63 0.16 -25.93 -26.53
CA GLY A 63 0.26 -26.31 -27.95
C GLY A 63 1.70 -26.29 -28.48
N ASP A 64 1.85 -26.32 -29.80
CA ASP A 64 3.16 -26.21 -30.45
C ASP A 64 3.49 -24.76 -30.84
N ALA A 65 4.74 -24.50 -31.18
CA ALA A 65 5.20 -23.12 -31.45
C ALA A 65 4.57 -22.49 -32.71
N ALA A 66 4.03 -23.29 -33.65
CA ALA A 66 3.43 -22.80 -34.90
C ALA A 66 1.91 -22.53 -34.77
N SER A 67 1.26 -23.26 -33.87
CA SER A 67 -0.18 -23.33 -33.65
C SER A 67 -0.51 -23.55 -32.17
N GLY A 68 -0.05 -22.62 -31.33
CA GLY A 68 -0.26 -22.64 -29.89
C GLY A 68 -1.48 -21.84 -29.46
N TRP A 69 -1.68 -21.80 -28.16
CA TRP A 69 -2.69 -20.99 -27.49
C TRP A 69 -2.12 -20.40 -26.21
N MET A 70 -2.70 -19.29 -25.79
CA MET A 70 -2.44 -18.65 -24.51
C MET A 70 -3.78 -18.50 -23.79
N SER A 71 -3.86 -19.05 -22.58
CA SER A 71 -4.95 -18.79 -21.65
C SER A 71 -4.49 -17.75 -20.63
N PHE A 72 -5.39 -16.87 -20.20
CA PHE A 72 -5.13 -15.87 -19.17
C PHE A 72 -6.44 -15.47 -18.50
N GLU A 73 -6.35 -14.83 -17.34
CA GLU A 73 -7.50 -14.45 -16.53
C GLU A 73 -7.69 -12.92 -16.57
N VAL A 74 -8.94 -12.49 -16.75
CA VAL A 74 -9.37 -11.08 -16.78
C VAL A 74 -10.81 -10.93 -16.29
N PRO A 75 -11.21 -9.76 -15.76
CA PRO A 75 -12.57 -9.53 -15.26
C PRO A 75 -13.54 -8.95 -16.31
N ARG A 76 -13.07 -8.59 -17.51
CA ARG A 76 -13.89 -7.99 -18.57
C ARG A 76 -13.95 -8.89 -19.81
N LEU A 77 -15.09 -8.90 -20.50
CA LEU A 77 -15.18 -9.40 -21.87
C LEU A 77 -14.86 -8.28 -22.86
N GLY A 78 -14.62 -8.65 -24.12
CA GLY A 78 -14.21 -7.69 -25.15
C GLY A 78 -13.37 -8.36 -26.23
N THR A 79 -12.61 -7.56 -26.98
CA THR A 79 -11.70 -8.08 -28.00
C THR A 79 -10.26 -8.11 -27.49
N TYR A 80 -9.66 -9.29 -27.47
CA TYR A 80 -8.30 -9.51 -27.00
C TYR A 80 -7.38 -10.01 -28.10
N GLN A 81 -6.12 -9.59 -28.10
CA GLN A 81 -5.09 -10.07 -29.02
C GLN A 81 -3.73 -10.16 -28.34
N ALA A 82 -3.08 -11.31 -28.44
CA ALA A 82 -1.69 -11.46 -28.00
C ALA A 82 -0.73 -10.75 -28.97
N VAL A 83 0.14 -9.92 -28.43
CA VAL A 83 1.13 -9.14 -29.17
C VAL A 83 2.50 -9.23 -28.50
N VAL A 84 3.49 -8.65 -29.16
CA VAL A 84 4.84 -8.41 -28.67
C VAL A 84 5.29 -7.11 -29.31
N SER A 85 5.96 -6.25 -28.55
CA SER A 85 6.55 -5.03 -29.09
C SER A 85 7.56 -5.36 -30.19
N GLU A 86 7.62 -4.54 -31.25
CA GLU A 86 8.65 -4.69 -32.29
C GLU A 86 10.05 -4.37 -31.77
N SER A 87 10.15 -3.61 -30.67
CA SER A 87 11.42 -3.29 -30.00
C SER A 87 11.84 -4.35 -28.98
N ALA A 88 11.00 -5.36 -28.69
CA ALA A 88 11.29 -6.41 -27.72
C ALA A 88 11.98 -7.63 -28.37
N PRO A 89 13.00 -8.24 -27.74
CA PRO A 89 13.63 -7.74 -26.52
C PRO A 89 14.55 -6.55 -26.82
N ALA A 90 14.61 -5.60 -25.90
CA ALA A 90 15.54 -4.48 -25.96
C ALA A 90 16.91 -4.92 -25.44
N ARG A 91 17.96 -4.56 -26.17
CA ARG A 91 19.35 -4.72 -25.70
C ARG A 91 19.85 -3.39 -25.17
N ARG A 92 20.34 -3.38 -23.93
CA ARG A 92 20.89 -2.18 -23.30
C ARG A 92 21.96 -2.53 -22.27
N THR A 93 22.80 -1.57 -21.96
CA THR A 93 23.66 -1.66 -20.78
C THR A 93 22.84 -1.28 -19.54
N ARG A 94 22.76 -2.17 -18.56
CA ARG A 94 22.16 -1.89 -17.24
C ARG A 94 23.26 -1.84 -16.19
N ARG A 95 23.20 -0.85 -15.30
CA ARG A 95 24.06 -0.78 -14.12
C ARG A 95 23.33 -1.40 -12.95
N TYR A 96 23.90 -2.46 -12.38
CA TYR A 96 23.38 -3.11 -11.18
C TYR A 96 24.10 -2.56 -9.95
N SER A 97 23.34 -2.21 -8.92
CA SER A 97 23.78 -1.86 -7.57
C SER A 97 24.07 -3.09 -6.70
N PHE A 98 23.53 -4.25 -7.08
CA PHE A 98 23.51 -5.51 -6.32
C PHE A 98 22.83 -5.39 -4.96
N ARG A 99 21.80 -4.55 -4.88
CA ARG A 99 20.95 -4.40 -3.70
C ARG A 99 19.48 -4.63 -4.03
N GLY A 100 18.81 -5.40 -3.19
CA GLY A 100 17.37 -5.61 -3.22
C GLY A 100 16.75 -5.21 -1.89
N ILE A 101 15.50 -4.77 -1.93
CA ILE A 101 14.72 -4.47 -0.73
C ILE A 101 13.36 -5.17 -0.81
N LEU A 102 12.92 -5.78 0.28
CA LEU A 102 11.61 -6.40 0.40
C LEU A 102 11.05 -6.27 1.80
N GLY A 103 9.75 -6.47 1.98
CA GLY A 103 9.16 -6.45 3.30
C GLY A 103 7.70 -6.86 3.34
N PHE A 104 7.23 -7.26 4.53
CA PHE A 104 5.84 -7.67 4.77
C PHE A 104 5.07 -6.62 5.55
N SER A 105 3.80 -6.38 5.20
CA SER A 105 2.90 -5.50 5.97
C SER A 105 3.51 -4.10 6.13
N MET A 106 3.78 -3.62 7.34
CA MET A 106 4.55 -2.39 7.59
C MET A 106 5.87 -2.33 6.78
N GLY A 107 6.59 -3.44 6.70
CA GLY A 107 7.82 -3.56 5.92
C GLY A 107 7.60 -3.51 4.41
N GLY A 108 6.42 -3.90 3.91
CA GLY A 108 6.11 -3.77 2.49
C GLY A 108 5.91 -2.30 2.10
N SER A 109 5.21 -1.52 2.95
CA SER A 109 5.17 -0.05 2.81
C SER A 109 6.58 0.56 2.81
N GLY A 110 7.41 0.18 3.80
CA GLY A 110 8.80 0.63 3.89
C GLY A 110 9.62 0.29 2.64
N SER A 111 9.51 -0.94 2.14
CA SER A 111 10.29 -1.40 0.99
C SER A 111 9.90 -0.67 -0.30
N GLY A 112 8.61 -0.45 -0.52
CA GLY A 112 8.12 0.32 -1.66
C GLY A 112 8.59 1.77 -1.59
N ARG A 113 8.36 2.45 -0.47
CA ARG A 113 8.71 3.87 -0.31
C ARG A 113 10.22 4.12 -0.35
N ILE A 114 11.01 3.36 0.41
CA ILE A 114 12.48 3.52 0.42
C ILE A 114 13.07 3.09 -0.92
N GLY A 115 12.59 1.98 -1.48
CA GLY A 115 13.06 1.44 -2.74
C GLY A 115 12.84 2.42 -3.90
N PHE A 116 11.60 2.84 -4.13
CA PHE A 116 11.26 3.75 -5.24
C PHE A 116 11.62 5.21 -4.96
N GLY A 117 11.79 5.60 -3.70
CA GLY A 117 12.31 6.93 -3.34
C GLY A 117 13.82 7.08 -3.49
N ASN A 118 14.55 5.96 -3.67
CA ASN A 118 16.01 5.94 -3.85
C ASN A 118 16.39 4.91 -4.94
N PRO A 119 15.85 5.03 -6.17
CA PRO A 119 15.97 3.99 -7.19
C PRO A 119 17.42 3.73 -7.61
N GLU A 120 18.31 4.71 -7.46
CA GLU A 120 19.74 4.57 -7.74
C GLU A 120 20.47 3.60 -6.79
N ARG A 121 19.84 3.27 -5.65
CA ARG A 121 20.42 2.37 -4.64
C ARG A 121 19.96 0.92 -4.78
N PHE A 122 18.93 0.63 -5.57
CA PHE A 122 18.28 -0.68 -5.62
C PHE A 122 18.01 -1.17 -7.05
N ASP A 123 18.28 -2.45 -7.29
CA ASP A 123 17.92 -3.11 -8.54
C ASP A 123 16.50 -3.72 -8.47
N PHE A 124 16.06 -4.07 -7.27
CA PHE A 124 14.82 -4.82 -7.00
C PHE A 124 14.09 -4.26 -5.79
N VAL A 125 12.79 -4.02 -5.95
CA VAL A 125 11.89 -3.60 -4.88
C VAL A 125 10.71 -4.57 -4.83
N ALA A 126 10.52 -5.21 -3.68
CA ALA A 126 9.48 -6.21 -3.50
C ALA A 126 8.58 -5.91 -2.28
N PRO A 127 7.57 -5.04 -2.47
CA PRO A 127 6.58 -4.75 -1.42
C PRO A 127 5.58 -5.90 -1.34
N LEU A 128 5.69 -6.70 -0.28
CA LEU A 128 4.88 -7.90 -0.08
C LEU A 128 3.73 -7.60 0.90
N GLY A 129 2.67 -6.97 0.39
CA GLY A 129 1.55 -6.44 1.17
C GLY A 129 1.93 -5.23 2.04
N GLY A 130 0.95 -4.44 2.48
CA GLY A 130 1.16 -3.22 3.26
C GLY A 130 0.65 -1.96 2.55
N PRO A 131 0.66 -0.79 3.22
CA PRO A 131 0.16 0.44 2.64
C PRO A 131 1.13 1.01 1.60
N THR A 132 0.94 0.61 0.34
CA THR A 132 1.73 1.01 -0.83
C THR A 132 1.06 2.09 -1.71
N ASP A 133 -0.21 2.41 -1.46
CA ASP A 133 -0.94 3.50 -2.13
C ASP A 133 -1.80 4.29 -1.12
N TRP A 134 -1.27 5.40 -0.62
CA TRP A 134 -1.99 6.19 0.37
C TRP A 134 -3.16 6.98 -0.21
N THR A 135 -3.21 7.20 -1.52
CA THR A 135 -4.38 7.85 -2.15
C THR A 135 -5.62 6.97 -1.98
N TYR A 136 -5.53 5.71 -2.37
CA TYR A 136 -6.60 4.75 -2.14
C TYR A 136 -6.85 4.51 -0.64
N MET A 137 -5.80 4.28 0.16
CA MET A 137 -6.00 3.92 1.57
C MET A 137 -6.62 5.05 2.40
N LEU A 138 -6.24 6.31 2.15
CA LEU A 138 -6.86 7.44 2.83
C LEU A 138 -8.33 7.59 2.45
N GLU A 139 -8.69 7.35 1.17
CA GLU A 139 -10.09 7.33 0.78
C GLU A 139 -10.84 6.14 1.39
N HIS A 140 -10.23 4.96 1.43
CA HIS A 140 -10.81 3.78 2.07
C HIS A 140 -11.03 4.00 3.58
N ILE A 141 -10.08 4.63 4.25
CA ILE A 141 -10.23 5.04 5.65
C ILE A 141 -11.39 6.02 5.78
N ARG A 142 -11.40 7.09 4.97
CA ARG A 142 -12.43 8.13 5.00
C ARG A 142 -13.83 7.53 4.79
N ARG A 143 -14.02 6.73 3.74
CA ARG A 143 -15.34 6.16 3.36
C ARG A 143 -15.81 5.07 4.32
N TYR A 144 -14.90 4.23 4.80
CA TYR A 144 -15.27 3.01 5.52
C TYR A 144 -14.77 2.99 6.97
N HIS A 145 -13.46 3.10 7.23
CA HIS A 145 -12.94 2.98 8.60
C HIS A 145 -13.48 4.05 9.54
N VAL A 146 -13.71 5.27 9.06
CA VAL A 146 -14.33 6.39 9.81
C VAL A 146 -15.70 6.81 9.27
N GLY A 147 -16.34 5.95 8.45
CA GLY A 147 -17.63 6.23 7.82
C GLY A 147 -18.78 5.33 8.27
N GLY A 148 -19.90 5.43 7.55
CA GLY A 148 -21.13 4.65 7.76
C GLY A 148 -22.18 5.28 8.67
N PHE A 149 -21.98 6.53 9.09
CA PHE A 149 -22.90 7.25 9.97
C PHE A 149 -24.00 7.98 9.18
N CYS A 150 -25.03 8.43 9.89
CA CYS A 150 -25.97 9.39 9.31
C CYS A 150 -25.32 10.77 9.17
N ASN A 151 -25.54 11.43 8.04
CA ASN A 151 -25.37 12.88 7.95
C ASN A 151 -26.48 13.62 8.73
N GLU A 152 -26.35 14.93 8.88
CA GLU A 152 -27.31 15.72 9.67
C GLU A 152 -28.74 15.68 9.11
N ASP A 153 -28.92 15.76 7.79
CA ASP A 153 -30.24 15.65 7.16
C ASP A 153 -30.92 14.31 7.45
N GLN A 154 -30.17 13.21 7.34
CA GLN A 154 -30.65 11.86 7.68
C GLN A 154 -30.99 11.75 9.16
N ARG A 155 -30.19 12.36 10.04
CA ARG A 155 -30.44 12.38 11.49
C ARG A 155 -31.70 13.14 11.85
N GLN A 156 -31.96 14.27 11.20
CA GLN A 156 -33.20 15.02 11.38
C GLN A 156 -34.42 14.25 10.87
N ALA A 157 -34.25 13.46 9.80
CA ALA A 157 -35.32 12.66 9.22
C ALA A 157 -35.64 11.39 10.03
N ASP A 158 -34.62 10.69 10.56
CA ASP A 158 -34.75 9.45 11.33
C ASP A 158 -33.78 9.40 12.53
N PRO A 159 -34.05 10.16 13.61
CA PRO A 159 -33.17 10.18 14.78
C PRO A 159 -32.99 8.81 15.42
N GLU A 160 -34.06 8.01 15.51
CA GLU A 160 -34.04 6.69 16.14
C GLU A 160 -33.19 5.70 15.33
N GLY A 161 -33.37 5.66 14.00
CA GLY A 161 -32.57 4.80 13.12
C GLY A 161 -31.10 5.22 13.03
N CYS A 162 -30.80 6.51 13.19
CA CYS A 162 -29.43 7.00 13.24
C CYS A 162 -28.72 6.67 14.56
N ALA A 163 -29.45 6.69 15.69
CA ALA A 163 -28.93 6.30 17.00
C ALA A 163 -28.62 4.78 17.12
N MET A 164 -29.07 3.96 16.16
CA MET A 164 -28.80 2.51 16.14
C MET A 164 -27.35 2.15 15.77
N GLY A 165 -26.57 3.10 15.24
CA GLY A 165 -25.18 2.85 14.85
C GLY A 165 -24.87 3.18 13.38
N ALA A 166 -23.61 2.95 13.03
CA ALA A 166 -23.15 2.98 11.64
C ALA A 166 -23.66 1.76 10.85
N SER A 167 -23.75 1.87 9.51
CA SER A 167 -24.26 0.82 8.63
C SER A 167 -23.53 0.78 7.29
N LEU A 168 -23.43 -0.44 6.71
CA LEU A 168 -22.97 -0.65 5.34
C LEU A 168 -23.89 0.01 4.29
N ASP A 169 -25.17 0.22 4.60
CA ASP A 169 -26.09 0.92 3.68
C ASP A 169 -25.76 2.41 3.52
N ARG A 170 -24.86 2.94 4.37
CA ARG A 170 -24.43 4.34 4.39
C ARG A 170 -22.98 4.53 3.96
N VAL A 171 -22.35 3.51 3.37
CA VAL A 171 -21.05 3.63 2.71
C VAL A 171 -21.21 3.38 1.21
N PRO A 172 -20.35 3.95 0.35
CA PRO A 172 -20.37 3.67 -1.08
C PRO A 172 -20.14 2.18 -1.38
N PRO A 173 -20.59 1.66 -2.54
CA PRO A 173 -20.25 0.31 -2.98
C PRO A 173 -18.73 0.20 -3.25
N THR A 174 -18.20 -1.02 -3.11
CA THR A 174 -16.82 -1.31 -3.47
C THR A 174 -16.62 -1.26 -4.98
N ARG A 175 -15.43 -0.83 -5.42
CA ARG A 175 -15.08 -0.65 -6.84
C ARG A 175 -14.30 -1.84 -7.39
N PHE A 176 -13.46 -2.48 -6.56
CA PHE A 176 -12.48 -3.46 -7.03
C PHE A 176 -12.72 -4.89 -6.55
N GLU A 177 -12.20 -5.86 -7.31
CA GLU A 177 -12.21 -7.24 -6.84
C GLU A 177 -11.42 -7.38 -5.55
N HIS A 178 -11.94 -8.18 -4.61
CA HIS A 178 -11.34 -8.45 -3.30
C HIS A 178 -11.32 -7.24 -2.35
N GLU A 179 -12.00 -6.14 -2.68
CA GLU A 179 -12.22 -5.03 -1.76
C GLU A 179 -13.33 -5.36 -0.76
N HIS A 180 -13.03 -5.23 0.53
CA HIS A 180 -13.99 -5.50 1.60
C HIS A 180 -14.65 -4.20 2.09
N PRO A 181 -15.99 -4.09 2.05
CA PRO A 181 -16.71 -2.96 2.66
C PRO A 181 -16.77 -3.11 4.17
N GLN A 182 -16.77 -1.98 4.89
CA GLN A 182 -16.86 -1.91 6.35
C GLN A 182 -17.40 -0.56 6.80
N HIS A 183 -17.62 -0.40 8.11
CA HIS A 183 -17.97 0.90 8.70
C HIS A 183 -17.28 1.07 10.06
N PHE A 184 -17.28 2.26 10.65
CA PHE A 184 -16.49 2.53 11.86
C PHE A 184 -16.79 1.58 13.03
N GLU A 185 -18.07 1.25 13.24
CA GLU A 185 -18.52 0.36 14.33
C GLU A 185 -18.38 -1.14 14.02
N ASN A 186 -18.00 -1.49 12.80
CA ASN A 186 -17.69 -2.86 12.38
C ASN A 186 -16.62 -2.87 11.30
N TRP A 187 -15.37 -3.04 11.72
CA TRP A 187 -14.25 -3.20 10.80
C TRP A 187 -14.18 -4.64 10.30
N TRP A 188 -13.96 -4.81 9.00
CA TRP A 188 -14.09 -6.11 8.36
C TRP A 188 -13.03 -7.08 8.89
N PHE A 189 -13.50 -8.28 9.20
CA PHE A 189 -12.69 -9.43 9.54
C PHE A 189 -13.32 -10.67 8.93
N ASP A 190 -12.50 -11.63 8.50
CA ASP A 190 -13.01 -12.92 8.06
C ASP A 190 -13.21 -13.82 9.30
N ASP A 191 -14.45 -13.92 9.76
CA ASP A 191 -14.85 -14.73 10.93
C ASP A 191 -14.43 -16.19 10.83
N ASP A 192 -14.22 -16.70 9.61
CA ASP A 192 -13.78 -18.05 9.36
C ASP A 192 -12.25 -18.20 9.48
N MET A 193 -11.46 -17.17 9.76
CA MET A 193 -10.00 -17.32 9.93
C MET A 193 -9.60 -17.52 11.41
N ASP A 194 -8.97 -18.67 11.75
CA ASP A 194 -8.48 -19.03 13.10
C ASP A 194 -7.23 -18.20 13.53
N GLY A 195 -7.27 -16.88 13.39
CA GLY A 195 -6.22 -15.97 13.83
C GLY A 195 -5.03 -15.82 12.88
N ASN A 196 -5.21 -16.04 11.56
CA ASN A 196 -4.20 -15.71 10.54
C ASN A 196 -3.97 -14.17 10.40
N SER A 197 -4.76 -13.39 11.11
CA SER A 197 -4.50 -12.00 11.47
C SER A 197 -5.37 -11.72 12.69
N THR A 198 -4.85 -11.19 13.79
CA THR A 198 -5.69 -10.86 14.97
C THR A 198 -5.54 -9.40 15.32
N PHE A 199 -5.71 -8.52 14.33
CA PHE A 199 -5.81 -7.08 14.58
C PHE A 199 -7.16 -6.81 15.21
N ARG A 200 -7.15 -6.58 16.51
CA ARG A 200 -8.29 -6.12 17.28
C ARG A 200 -8.47 -4.63 17.09
N ARG A 201 -9.60 -4.08 17.53
CA ARG A 201 -9.82 -2.63 17.49
C ARG A 201 -8.69 -1.82 18.14
N ARG A 202 -8.08 -2.31 19.23
CA ARG A 202 -6.91 -1.65 19.86
C ARG A 202 -5.73 -1.53 18.92
N ASP A 203 -5.45 -2.57 18.15
CA ASP A 203 -4.28 -2.64 17.28
C ASP A 203 -4.44 -1.64 16.13
N TYR A 204 -5.65 -1.49 15.58
CA TYR A 204 -5.97 -0.43 14.62
C TYR A 204 -5.77 0.98 15.19
N ILE A 205 -6.24 1.24 16.41
CA ILE A 205 -6.07 2.54 17.07
C ILE A 205 -4.57 2.84 17.25
N GLU A 206 -3.77 1.82 17.59
CA GLU A 206 -2.32 1.96 17.71
C GLU A 206 -1.66 2.25 16.37
N ILE A 207 -2.09 1.57 15.30
CA ILE A 207 -1.66 1.84 13.93
C ILE A 207 -1.99 3.28 13.53
N PHE A 208 -3.20 3.77 13.75
CA PHE A 208 -3.57 5.15 13.40
C PHE A 208 -2.73 6.18 14.17
N ARG A 209 -2.42 5.92 15.44
CA ARG A 209 -1.56 6.79 16.26
C ARG A 209 -0.11 6.78 15.81
N ASP A 210 0.41 5.61 15.43
CA ASP A 210 1.75 5.50 14.87
C ASP A 210 1.84 6.17 13.51
N LEU A 211 0.86 5.96 12.64
CA LEU A 211 0.77 6.65 11.34
C LEU A 211 0.73 8.16 11.51
N ALA A 212 -0.10 8.69 12.42
CA ALA A 212 -0.12 10.12 12.70
C ALA A 212 1.20 10.62 13.30
N THR A 213 1.89 9.82 14.12
CA THR A 213 3.21 10.20 14.66
C THR A 213 4.28 10.23 13.56
N MET A 214 4.24 9.28 12.63
CA MET A 214 5.26 9.11 11.59
C MET A 214 5.02 9.98 10.35
N PHE A 215 3.78 10.37 10.07
CA PHE A 215 3.43 11.16 8.90
C PHE A 215 2.74 12.49 9.24
N GLY A 216 2.36 12.74 10.50
CA GLY A 216 1.34 13.73 10.85
C GLY A 216 -0.07 13.19 10.61
N ASN A 217 -1.06 13.84 11.22
CA ASN A 217 -2.46 13.43 11.18
C ASN A 217 -3.04 13.60 9.76
N PRO A 218 -3.50 12.53 9.11
CA PRO A 218 -4.11 12.63 7.79
C PRO A 218 -5.58 13.08 7.83
N ASN A 219 -6.22 13.10 9.00
CA ASN A 219 -7.65 13.34 9.17
C ASN A 219 -8.00 14.78 9.59
N SER A 220 -7.00 15.62 9.88
CA SER A 220 -7.19 17.02 10.27
C SER A 220 -5.86 17.76 10.32
N GLU A 221 -5.87 19.09 10.16
CA GLU A 221 -4.71 19.94 10.44
C GLU A 221 -4.78 20.50 11.88
N HIS A 222 -3.72 20.30 12.67
CA HIS A 222 -3.71 20.77 14.07
C HIS A 222 -3.44 22.27 14.18
N SER A 223 -2.51 22.77 13.36
CA SER A 223 -1.93 24.10 13.43
C SER A 223 -1.59 24.57 12.03
N ALA A 224 -1.82 25.87 11.78
CA ALA A 224 -1.38 26.54 10.56
C ALA A 224 0.15 26.81 10.53
N ASP A 225 0.86 26.54 11.62
CA ASP A 225 2.32 26.57 11.63
C ASP A 225 2.87 25.38 10.83
N PRO A 226 3.58 25.60 9.71
CA PRO A 226 4.15 24.50 8.91
C PRO A 226 5.21 23.71 9.69
N GLU A 227 5.77 24.28 10.76
CA GLU A 227 6.73 23.63 11.65
C GLU A 227 6.06 22.97 12.86
N ALA A 228 4.73 22.84 12.90
CA ALA A 228 4.04 22.05 13.91
C ALA A 228 3.96 20.55 13.53
N PRO A 229 4.09 19.62 14.50
CA PRO A 229 4.12 18.18 14.20
C PRO A 229 2.78 17.67 13.65
N ASN A 230 1.69 18.40 13.92
CA ASN A 230 0.35 18.15 13.43
C ASN A 230 -0.12 16.70 13.65
N ILE A 231 0.07 16.18 14.86
CA ILE A 231 -0.29 14.79 15.23
C ILE A 231 -1.71 14.69 15.80
N LEU A 232 -2.08 15.63 16.69
CA LEU A 232 -3.42 15.66 17.28
C LEU A 232 -4.38 16.51 16.44
N PRO A 233 -5.70 16.32 16.54
CA PRO A 233 -6.67 17.21 15.93
C PRO A 233 -6.57 18.66 16.44
N PRO A 234 -7.11 19.64 15.71
CA PRO A 234 -7.11 21.02 16.16
C PRO A 234 -7.94 21.18 17.44
N GLY A 235 -7.51 22.08 18.32
CA GLY A 235 -8.11 22.28 19.64
C GLY A 235 -7.64 21.35 20.75
N ILE A 236 -6.78 20.37 20.45
CA ILE A 236 -6.26 19.43 21.44
C ILE A 236 -4.79 19.72 21.73
N ASP A 237 -4.46 20.10 22.97
CA ASP A 237 -3.09 20.40 23.38
C ASP A 237 -2.16 19.19 23.21
N ASP A 238 -1.03 19.35 22.52
CA ASP A 238 -0.03 18.30 22.28
C ASP A 238 0.52 17.71 23.59
N ALA A 239 0.53 18.48 24.67
CA ALA A 239 0.94 18.02 26.00
C ALA A 239 0.11 16.82 26.50
N ARG A 240 -1.09 16.58 25.95
CA ARG A 240 -1.91 15.42 26.28
C ARG A 240 -1.29 14.10 25.84
N ARG A 241 -0.42 14.06 24.83
CA ARG A 241 0.26 12.82 24.40
C ARG A 241 1.17 12.23 25.47
N ALA A 242 1.61 13.06 26.42
CA ALA A 242 2.40 12.61 27.58
C ALA A 242 1.55 12.00 28.71
N MET A 243 0.22 12.12 28.65
CA MET A 243 -0.70 11.53 29.63
C MET A 243 -0.88 10.03 29.39
N SER A 244 -1.20 9.28 30.44
CA SER A 244 -1.59 7.89 30.28
C SER A 244 -2.94 7.76 29.55
N ASP A 245 -3.19 6.60 28.95
CA ASP A 245 -4.49 6.29 28.34
C ASP A 245 -5.65 6.48 29.32
N ALA A 246 -5.49 5.99 30.56
CA ALA A 246 -6.52 6.10 31.59
C ALA A 246 -6.85 7.56 31.93
N GLU A 247 -5.85 8.44 31.98
CA GLU A 247 -6.08 9.88 32.21
C GLU A 247 -6.78 10.53 31.02
N ARG A 248 -6.39 10.19 29.79
CA ARG A 248 -7.04 10.71 28.58
C ARG A 248 -8.50 10.28 28.49
N CYS A 249 -8.79 9.01 28.74
CA CYS A 249 -10.16 8.48 28.70
C CYS A 249 -11.02 8.95 29.89
N ALA A 250 -10.43 9.23 31.05
CA ALA A 250 -11.16 9.75 32.21
C ALA A 250 -11.47 11.25 32.09
N SER A 251 -10.82 11.97 31.17
CA SER A 251 -10.98 13.42 31.00
C SER A 251 -11.01 13.76 29.51
N PRO A 252 -12.08 13.44 28.78
CA PRO A 252 -12.19 13.84 27.38
C PRO A 252 -12.15 15.37 27.25
N VAL A 253 -11.49 15.88 26.21
CA VAL A 253 -11.62 17.28 25.80
C VAL A 253 -12.96 17.42 25.11
N VAL A 254 -13.71 18.46 25.48
CA VAL A 254 -14.99 18.82 24.88
C VAL A 254 -14.84 20.20 24.27
N ILE A 255 -14.97 20.28 22.95
CA ILE A 255 -15.10 21.53 22.21
C ILE A 255 -16.58 21.89 22.24
N PRO A 256 -16.96 23.02 22.85
CA PRO A 256 -18.36 23.40 23.00
C PRO A 256 -18.99 23.72 21.63
N PRO A 257 -20.33 23.63 21.53
CA PRO A 257 -21.05 24.09 20.35
C PRO A 257 -20.74 25.53 19.97
N PHE A 258 -20.96 25.85 18.71
CA PHE A 258 -20.96 27.22 18.22
C PHE A 258 -22.05 28.02 18.95
N ASP A 259 -21.66 29.11 19.62
CA ASP A 259 -22.59 29.93 20.41
C ASP A 259 -22.99 31.24 19.69
N GLY A 260 -22.54 31.41 18.45
CA GLY A 260 -22.75 32.64 17.66
C GLY A 260 -21.89 33.81 18.12
N THR A 261 -20.97 33.60 19.06
CA THR A 261 -20.10 34.63 19.64
C THR A 261 -18.62 34.32 19.43
N GLY A 262 -17.79 35.30 19.75
CA GLY A 262 -16.34 35.18 19.76
C GLY A 262 -15.68 36.34 19.01
N ASP A 263 -14.81 37.00 19.75
CA ASP A 263 -14.00 38.10 19.30
C ASP A 263 -12.80 37.50 18.54
N PRO A 264 -12.26 38.12 17.47
CA PRO A 264 -10.96 37.75 16.91
C PRO A 264 -9.83 37.61 17.95
N THR A 265 -10.01 38.15 19.16
CA THR A 265 -9.09 38.08 20.29
C THR A 265 -9.46 37.04 21.37
N SER A 266 -10.62 36.38 21.31
CA SER A 266 -11.05 35.40 22.33
C SER A 266 -10.50 33.98 22.12
N GLY A 267 -9.58 33.78 21.17
CA GLY A 267 -9.13 32.44 20.79
C GLY A 267 -10.30 31.58 20.29
N SER A 268 -10.30 30.29 20.65
CA SER A 268 -11.32 29.31 20.24
C SER A 268 -12.62 29.34 21.04
N GLU A 269 -12.76 30.26 21.99
CA GLU A 269 -14.03 30.44 22.70
C GLU A 269 -15.14 30.88 21.72
N GLY A 270 -16.26 30.15 21.78
CA GLY A 270 -17.44 30.36 20.93
C GLY A 270 -17.27 29.96 19.46
N ALA A 271 -16.10 29.43 19.06
CA ALA A 271 -15.83 29.10 17.66
C ALA A 271 -16.66 27.90 17.18
N GLY A 272 -16.97 26.92 18.05
CA GLY A 272 -17.59 25.66 17.65
C GLY A 272 -16.71 24.83 16.72
N PHE A 273 -17.02 23.55 16.54
CA PHE A 273 -16.32 22.70 15.57
C PHE A 273 -17.31 22.26 14.49
N PHE A 274 -16.99 22.55 13.25
CA PHE A 274 -17.85 22.27 12.10
C PHE A 274 -17.39 21.01 11.36
N ASP A 275 -18.34 20.35 10.71
CA ASP A 275 -18.09 19.28 9.75
C ASP A 275 -19.28 19.28 8.79
N SER A 276 -19.02 19.43 7.49
CA SER A 276 -20.06 19.60 6.47
C SER A 276 -21.13 18.50 6.43
N GLU A 277 -20.82 17.31 6.94
CA GLU A 277 -21.72 16.16 6.88
C GLU A 277 -22.38 15.86 8.23
N TYR A 278 -21.62 15.97 9.31
CA TYR A 278 -22.03 15.49 10.63
C TYR A 278 -22.36 16.61 11.63
N ASN A 279 -21.81 17.81 11.45
CA ASN A 279 -22.07 18.97 12.31
C ASN A 279 -22.03 20.30 11.53
N PRO A 280 -22.85 20.47 10.47
CA PRO A 280 -22.73 21.60 9.54
C PRO A 280 -23.08 22.95 10.18
N ASP A 281 -23.89 22.95 11.25
CA ASP A 281 -24.28 24.15 12.00
C ASP A 281 -23.43 24.37 13.27
N GLY A 282 -22.45 23.49 13.55
CA GLY A 282 -21.65 23.53 14.77
C GLY A 282 -22.47 23.36 16.06
N GLN A 283 -23.68 22.81 15.96
CA GLN A 283 -24.68 22.79 17.05
C GLN A 283 -24.39 21.74 18.12
N TYR A 284 -23.60 20.71 17.80
CA TYR A 284 -23.22 19.65 18.73
C TYR A 284 -21.81 19.87 19.28
N PRO A 285 -21.54 19.47 20.53
CA PRO A 285 -20.19 19.40 21.04
C PRO A 285 -19.35 18.37 20.25
N VAL A 286 -18.04 18.61 20.20
CA VAL A 286 -17.08 17.70 19.57
C VAL A 286 -16.05 17.25 20.61
N ILE A 287 -15.78 15.96 20.68
CA ILE A 287 -15.03 15.36 21.78
C ILE A 287 -13.85 14.51 21.30
N THR A 288 -12.80 14.46 22.12
CA THR A 288 -11.86 13.33 22.09
C THR A 288 -12.51 12.12 22.72
N PHE A 289 -12.28 10.92 22.18
CA PHE A 289 -12.93 9.71 22.66
C PHE A 289 -11.97 8.52 22.78
N CYS A 290 -12.44 7.46 23.44
CA CYS A 290 -11.74 6.19 23.56
C CYS A 290 -12.58 5.05 22.99
N ASP A 291 -11.90 4.03 22.50
CA ASP A 291 -12.43 2.81 21.84
C ASP A 291 -11.51 1.64 22.27
N GLY A 292 -11.57 0.49 21.60
CA GLY A 292 -10.60 -0.58 21.69
C GLY A 292 -11.18 -1.93 22.13
N TYR A 293 -12.50 -2.08 22.26
CA TYR A 293 -13.07 -3.37 22.63
C TYR A 293 -13.95 -3.93 21.51
N ASP A 294 -13.66 -5.17 21.15
CA ASP A 294 -14.48 -5.98 20.25
C ASP A 294 -15.61 -6.66 21.03
N VAL A 295 -16.73 -6.93 20.35
CA VAL A 295 -17.76 -7.83 20.87
C VAL A 295 -17.16 -9.23 21.09
N PRO A 296 -17.37 -9.89 22.24
CA PRO A 296 -16.77 -11.19 22.49
C PRO A 296 -17.13 -12.24 21.42
N GLY A 297 -16.12 -12.66 20.64
CA GLY A 297 -16.26 -13.64 19.56
C GLY A 297 -16.59 -13.07 18.17
N ASP A 298 -16.57 -11.75 18.02
CA ASP A 298 -16.90 -11.01 16.79
C ASP A 298 -15.87 -9.87 16.67
N ILE A 299 -14.73 -10.17 16.03
CA ILE A 299 -13.55 -9.26 15.97
C ILE A 299 -13.85 -8.13 14.99
N GLY A 300 -13.43 -6.90 15.31
CA GLY A 300 -13.65 -5.72 14.48
C GLY A 300 -14.97 -5.02 14.78
N ARG A 301 -15.98 -5.76 15.27
CA ARG A 301 -17.24 -5.18 15.76
C ARG A 301 -17.07 -4.53 17.13
N TRP A 302 -17.41 -3.25 17.22
CA TRP A 302 -17.27 -2.46 18.43
C TRP A 302 -18.26 -2.86 19.54
N ASP A 303 -17.76 -3.09 20.76
CA ASP A 303 -18.57 -3.23 21.97
C ASP A 303 -18.70 -1.89 22.70
N SER A 304 -19.78 -1.16 22.43
CA SER A 304 -20.09 0.12 23.07
C SER A 304 -20.32 0.04 24.58
N SER A 305 -20.61 -1.15 25.10
CA SER A 305 -20.86 -1.36 26.54
C SER A 305 -19.60 -1.69 27.35
N ALA A 306 -18.50 -1.99 26.66
CA ALA A 306 -17.20 -2.29 27.27
C ALA A 306 -16.50 -1.02 27.78
N ALA A 307 -15.33 -1.22 28.39
CA ALA A 307 -14.57 -0.14 29.02
C ALA A 307 -14.06 0.93 28.04
N ASN A 308 -13.75 0.53 26.79
CA ASN A 308 -13.27 1.41 25.73
C ASN A 308 -12.17 2.37 26.23
N ASP A 309 -11.00 1.81 26.54
CA ASP A 309 -9.92 2.46 27.28
C ASP A 309 -8.70 2.84 26.43
N ARG A 310 -8.78 2.70 25.10
CA ARG A 310 -7.72 3.10 24.17
C ARG A 310 -8.10 4.43 23.50
N PRO A 311 -7.34 5.52 23.69
CA PRO A 311 -7.70 6.82 23.12
C PRO A 311 -7.53 6.81 21.60
N MET A 312 -8.59 7.18 20.87
CA MET A 312 -8.53 7.49 19.44
C MET A 312 -8.11 8.96 19.26
N GLU A 313 -6.94 9.32 19.80
CA GLU A 313 -6.54 10.73 19.96
C GLU A 313 -6.25 11.48 18.66
N VAL A 314 -6.20 10.76 17.54
CA VAL A 314 -5.95 11.30 16.19
C VAL A 314 -7.24 11.63 15.44
N ALA A 315 -8.41 11.41 16.06
CA ALA A 315 -9.71 11.77 15.51
C ALA A 315 -10.61 12.39 16.58
N LEU A 316 -11.68 13.03 16.14
CA LEU A 316 -12.71 13.61 17.00
C LEU A 316 -14.07 12.99 16.66
N ALA A 317 -14.96 12.93 17.65
CA ALA A 317 -16.34 12.48 17.47
C ALA A 317 -17.30 13.63 17.75
N VAL A 318 -18.43 13.64 17.04
CA VAL A 318 -19.55 14.55 17.34
C VAL A 318 -20.41 13.91 18.42
N ASP A 319 -20.51 14.56 19.57
CA ASP A 319 -21.27 14.11 20.75
C ASP A 319 -22.70 14.63 20.63
N ILE A 320 -23.56 13.81 20.03
CA ILE A 320 -24.92 14.18 19.62
C ILE A 320 -25.84 14.28 20.84
N ASP A 321 -25.66 13.42 21.84
CA ASP A 321 -26.49 13.42 23.05
C ASP A 321 -25.93 14.29 24.20
N GLY A 322 -24.68 14.74 24.09
CA GLY A 322 -24.04 15.68 25.00
C GLY A 322 -23.60 15.05 26.32
N ASP A 323 -23.41 13.73 26.36
CA ASP A 323 -23.01 13.01 27.57
C ASP A 323 -21.48 13.00 27.81
N GLY A 324 -20.71 13.52 26.84
CA GLY A 324 -19.25 13.60 26.87
C GLY A 324 -18.54 12.29 26.51
N ARG A 325 -19.23 11.32 25.90
CA ARG A 325 -18.69 10.04 25.48
C ARG A 325 -19.23 9.66 24.10
N ARG A 326 -18.37 9.02 23.29
CA ARG A 326 -18.82 8.50 22.01
C ARG A 326 -19.79 7.32 22.20
N GLY A 327 -21.03 7.48 21.78
CA GLY A 327 -22.07 6.45 21.69
C GLY A 327 -22.25 5.84 20.29
N PRO A 328 -23.10 4.80 20.15
CA PRO A 328 -23.53 4.30 18.84
C PRO A 328 -24.18 5.38 17.98
N GLY A 329 -23.79 5.43 16.71
CA GLY A 329 -24.35 6.39 15.73
C GLY A 329 -23.74 7.80 15.82
N GLU A 330 -22.89 8.04 16.81
CA GLU A 330 -22.12 9.26 16.94
C GLU A 330 -20.92 9.22 15.97
N PRO A 331 -20.88 10.16 15.01
CA PRO A 331 -19.95 10.10 13.90
C PRO A 331 -18.55 10.54 14.30
N VAL A 332 -17.57 9.96 13.60
CA VAL A 332 -16.17 10.38 13.65
C VAL A 332 -15.91 11.35 12.50
N ILE A 333 -15.34 12.51 12.82
CA ILE A 333 -15.09 13.62 11.89
C ILE A 333 -14.09 13.22 10.81
N ARG A 334 -14.28 13.74 9.58
CA ARG A 334 -13.50 13.38 8.39
C ARG A 334 -12.92 14.61 7.67
N ALA A 335 -12.11 15.40 8.37
CA ALA A 335 -11.59 16.68 7.90
C ALA A 335 -10.17 16.58 7.26
N GLY A 336 -9.95 15.56 6.42
CA GLY A 336 -8.62 15.29 5.86
C GLY A 336 -8.27 16.08 4.59
N ARG A 337 -9.28 16.59 3.89
CA ARG A 337 -9.16 17.36 2.63
C ARG A 337 -10.44 18.15 2.37
N GLU A 338 -10.32 19.17 1.53
CA GLU A 338 -11.49 19.89 1.02
C GLU A 338 -12.39 19.01 0.12
N PRO A 339 -13.68 19.33 0.00
CA PRO A 339 -14.56 18.70 -0.97
C PRO A 339 -14.13 19.02 -2.41
N PHE A 340 -14.09 18.00 -3.27
CA PHE A 340 -13.84 18.17 -4.70
C PHE A 340 -14.67 17.18 -5.52
N ASP A 341 -14.91 17.58 -6.78
CA ASP A 341 -15.57 16.79 -7.80
C ASP A 341 -14.52 15.95 -8.52
N ASP A 342 -14.46 14.66 -8.18
CA ASP A 342 -13.59 13.64 -8.81
C ASP A 342 -14.21 13.17 -10.14
N PHE A 343 -14.50 14.13 -11.03
CA PHE A 343 -15.21 13.98 -12.31
C PHE A 343 -14.27 14.06 -13.53
N GLY A 344 -12.97 13.89 -13.30
CA GLY A 344 -11.97 14.01 -14.34
C GLY A 344 -11.74 15.45 -14.82
N LEU A 345 -10.72 15.61 -15.67
CA LEU A 345 -10.33 16.92 -16.20
C LEU A 345 -11.35 17.54 -17.17
N ASP A 346 -12.35 16.79 -17.60
CA ASP A 346 -13.43 17.33 -18.43
C ASP A 346 -14.57 17.96 -17.59
N GLY A 347 -14.60 17.66 -16.29
CA GLY A 347 -15.54 18.19 -15.31
C GLY A 347 -16.97 17.68 -15.44
N ILE A 348 -17.18 16.54 -16.10
CA ILE A 348 -18.50 15.94 -16.32
C ILE A 348 -18.50 14.57 -15.65
N PRO A 349 -19.34 14.33 -14.63
CA PRO A 349 -19.43 12.99 -14.05
C PRO A 349 -19.95 11.99 -15.08
N SER A 350 -19.44 10.76 -15.06
CA SER A 350 -19.80 9.65 -15.93
C SER A 350 -21.30 9.57 -16.26
N GLU A 351 -22.20 9.77 -15.27
CA GLU A 351 -23.66 9.70 -15.49
C GLU A 351 -24.24 10.75 -16.45
N LEU A 352 -23.49 11.83 -16.71
CA LEU A 352 -23.87 12.94 -17.59
C LEU A 352 -23.11 12.92 -18.92
N GLU A 353 -22.18 12.00 -19.10
CA GLU A 353 -21.32 11.94 -20.27
C GLU A 353 -21.98 11.29 -21.50
N VAL A 354 -21.38 11.59 -22.66
CA VAL A 354 -21.69 10.95 -23.94
C VAL A 354 -20.39 10.60 -24.62
N GLY A 355 -20.22 9.31 -24.93
CA GLY A 355 -18.99 8.81 -25.52
C GLY A 355 -18.77 9.24 -26.96
N ALA A 356 -17.55 9.01 -27.46
CA ALA A 356 -17.13 9.41 -28.80
C ALA A 356 -17.96 8.77 -29.94
N ASP A 357 -18.62 7.64 -29.68
CA ASP A 357 -19.53 6.95 -30.58
C ASP A 357 -21.00 7.43 -30.47
N GLY A 358 -21.28 8.36 -29.57
CA GLY A 358 -22.60 8.90 -29.28
C GLY A 358 -23.41 8.09 -28.27
N ALA A 359 -22.85 7.05 -27.66
CA ALA A 359 -23.49 6.29 -26.59
C ALA A 359 -23.50 7.12 -25.28
N ALA A 360 -24.66 7.19 -24.62
CA ALA A 360 -24.76 7.80 -23.30
C ALA A 360 -24.30 6.82 -22.22
N TYR A 361 -24.17 7.32 -20.99
CA TYR A 361 -24.00 6.50 -19.80
C TYR A 361 -25.05 5.38 -19.70
N ASP A 362 -24.56 4.17 -19.45
CA ASP A 362 -25.35 3.05 -18.95
C ASP A 362 -24.50 2.29 -17.92
N PRO A 363 -24.97 2.09 -16.67
CA PRO A 363 -24.16 1.51 -15.61
C PRO A 363 -23.68 0.06 -15.88
N ILE A 364 -24.24 -0.60 -16.90
CA ILE A 364 -23.89 -1.97 -17.31
C ILE A 364 -23.19 -1.97 -18.66
N GLU A 365 -23.78 -1.34 -19.67
CA GLU A 365 -23.31 -1.43 -21.05
C GLU A 365 -22.21 -0.42 -21.38
N ASN A 366 -22.26 0.78 -20.80
CA ASN A 366 -21.33 1.88 -21.05
C ASN A 366 -21.13 2.77 -19.80
N PRO A 367 -20.49 2.24 -18.75
CA PRO A 367 -20.38 2.96 -17.47
C PRO A 367 -19.27 4.03 -17.46
N ASP A 368 -18.51 4.16 -18.54
CA ASP A 368 -17.40 5.12 -18.71
C ASP A 368 -17.46 5.68 -20.14
N PRO A 369 -18.41 6.58 -20.43
CA PRO A 369 -18.60 7.10 -21.78
C PRO A 369 -17.41 7.93 -22.31
N ALA A 370 -16.80 8.81 -21.49
CA ALA A 370 -15.66 9.63 -21.90
C ALA A 370 -14.34 8.85 -21.98
N GLY A 371 -14.23 7.73 -21.27
CA GLY A 371 -13.05 6.87 -21.28
C GLY A 371 -11.94 7.34 -20.34
N ASP A 372 -12.25 8.19 -19.36
CA ASP A 372 -11.34 8.77 -18.38
C ASP A 372 -11.57 8.25 -16.95
N ASP A 373 -12.44 7.26 -16.80
CA ASP A 373 -12.74 6.62 -15.52
C ASP A 373 -11.57 5.72 -15.05
N PHE A 374 -11.05 5.92 -13.84
CA PHE A 374 -9.84 5.23 -13.35
C PHE A 374 -10.05 3.72 -13.17
N ASP A 375 -9.18 2.93 -13.78
CA ASP A 375 -9.10 1.50 -13.54
C ASP A 375 -7.64 1.04 -13.60
N PHE A 376 -7.15 0.41 -12.54
CA PHE A 376 -5.73 0.04 -12.41
C PHE A 376 -5.22 -0.87 -13.55
N GLN A 377 -6.11 -1.63 -14.21
CA GLN A 377 -5.77 -2.56 -15.28
C GLN A 377 -6.11 -2.00 -16.67
N TYR A 378 -7.25 -1.34 -16.81
CA TYR A 378 -7.79 -0.93 -18.11
C TYR A 378 -7.61 0.56 -18.39
N ASN A 379 -7.58 1.42 -17.38
CA ASN A 379 -7.42 2.85 -17.54
C ASN A 379 -6.59 3.47 -16.39
N PRO A 380 -5.30 3.13 -16.28
CA PRO A 380 -4.48 3.48 -15.11
C PRO A 380 -4.14 4.98 -15.02
N LEU A 381 -4.44 5.76 -16.07
CA LEU A 381 -4.29 7.22 -16.12
C LEU A 381 -5.65 7.92 -16.10
N GLY A 382 -6.74 7.19 -15.84
CA GLY A 382 -8.05 7.79 -15.68
C GLY A 382 -8.05 8.83 -14.56
N THR A 383 -8.69 9.95 -14.82
CA THR A 383 -8.80 11.08 -13.91
C THR A 383 -10.09 11.02 -13.09
N GLU A 384 -11.18 10.45 -13.62
CA GLU A 384 -12.43 10.30 -12.87
C GLU A 384 -12.35 9.13 -11.87
N GLY A 385 -12.74 9.39 -10.63
CA GLY A 385 -12.83 8.40 -9.55
C GLY A 385 -11.47 7.91 -9.04
N ASN A 386 -10.39 8.65 -9.26
CA ASN A 386 -9.05 8.23 -8.83
C ASN A 386 -8.69 8.70 -7.40
N TRP A 387 -9.65 9.37 -6.74
CA TRP A 387 -9.61 9.89 -5.36
C TRP A 387 -8.56 10.97 -5.11
N ASN A 388 -7.94 11.48 -6.16
CA ASN A 388 -7.01 12.58 -6.13
C ASN A 388 -7.58 13.75 -6.94
N ARG A 389 -7.33 14.99 -6.52
CA ARG A 389 -7.71 16.13 -7.35
C ARG A 389 -6.72 16.25 -8.50
N ASP A 390 -7.19 16.13 -9.72
CA ASP A 390 -6.36 16.24 -10.92
C ASP A 390 -6.31 17.66 -11.47
N THR A 391 -5.11 18.05 -11.91
CA THR A 391 -4.87 19.35 -12.54
C THR A 391 -3.90 19.20 -13.72
N PRO A 392 -3.98 20.06 -14.75
CA PRO A 392 -3.14 19.94 -15.94
C PRO A 392 -1.62 19.98 -15.68
N ASP A 393 -1.18 20.61 -14.59
CA ASP A 393 0.22 20.84 -14.23
C ASP A 393 0.60 20.31 -12.84
N GLY A 394 -0.32 19.66 -12.13
CA GLY A 394 -0.13 19.19 -10.75
C GLY A 394 -0.18 20.30 -9.70
N ASP A 395 -0.44 21.57 -10.07
CA ASP A 395 -0.59 22.67 -9.11
C ASP A 395 -1.98 22.60 -8.45
N PRO A 396 -2.08 22.39 -7.12
CA PRO A 396 -3.37 22.34 -6.43
C PRO A 396 -4.15 23.66 -6.48
N CYS A 397 -3.51 24.78 -6.84
CA CYS A 397 -4.14 26.09 -7.03
C CYS A 397 -4.64 26.34 -8.45
N ASN A 398 -4.43 25.38 -9.37
CA ASN A 398 -4.84 25.54 -10.76
C ASN A 398 -6.36 25.45 -10.91
N ALA A 399 -6.96 26.54 -11.41
CA ALA A 399 -8.40 26.64 -11.67
C ALA A 399 -8.90 25.86 -12.90
N GLU A 400 -7.99 25.35 -13.75
CA GLU A 400 -8.31 24.49 -14.90
C GLU A 400 -8.33 22.99 -14.54
N GLY A 401 -8.06 22.63 -13.28
CA GLY A 401 -8.23 21.26 -12.80
C GLY A 401 -9.66 20.95 -12.36
N GLU A 402 -9.85 19.79 -11.76
CA GLU A 402 -11.12 19.36 -11.18
C GLU A 402 -11.68 20.40 -10.20
N ALA A 403 -13.01 20.55 -10.21
CA ALA A 403 -13.67 21.54 -9.38
C ALA A 403 -13.54 21.15 -7.89
N PHE A 404 -13.31 22.14 -7.03
CA PHE A 404 -13.30 21.94 -5.59
C PHE A 404 -13.98 23.11 -4.88
N LEU A 405 -14.40 22.87 -3.64
CA LEU A 405 -14.94 23.89 -2.77
C LEU A 405 -13.81 24.38 -1.85
N ASP A 406 -13.38 25.63 -2.07
CA ASP A 406 -12.42 26.34 -1.22
C ASP A 406 -13.15 26.83 0.05
N VAL A 407 -13.50 25.87 0.90
CA VAL A 407 -14.28 26.03 2.14
C VAL A 407 -13.53 25.48 3.35
N GLY A 408 -12.24 25.17 3.19
CA GLY A 408 -11.41 24.58 4.20
C GLY A 408 -11.71 23.11 4.50
N LEU A 409 -10.86 22.54 5.36
CA LEU A 409 -10.89 21.12 5.70
C LEU A 409 -12.17 20.68 6.43
N ASP A 410 -12.89 21.60 7.10
CA ASP A 410 -14.16 21.28 7.74
C ASP A 410 -15.35 21.20 6.75
N GLY A 411 -15.15 21.70 5.52
CA GLY A 411 -16.13 21.66 4.45
C GLY A 411 -17.25 22.70 4.54
N VAL A 412 -17.17 23.66 5.47
CA VAL A 412 -18.22 24.65 5.77
C VAL A 412 -17.71 26.07 5.55
N MET A 413 -18.37 26.79 4.65
CA MET A 413 -17.99 28.17 4.32
C MET A 413 -18.17 29.13 5.51
N GLY A 414 -17.16 29.98 5.73
CA GLY A 414 -17.16 31.11 6.64
C GLY A 414 -16.82 30.75 8.08
N THR A 415 -16.25 29.57 8.32
CA THR A 415 -15.86 29.13 9.66
C THR A 415 -14.54 29.79 10.07
N ARG A 416 -14.28 29.78 11.38
CA ARG A 416 -13.05 30.39 11.90
C ARG A 416 -11.86 29.50 11.58
N GLN A 417 -10.83 30.12 11.01
CA GLN A 417 -9.60 29.46 10.60
C GLN A 417 -8.66 29.27 11.81
N LEU A 418 -7.74 28.30 11.73
CA LEU A 418 -6.70 28.07 12.75
C LEU A 418 -5.85 29.33 12.96
N ALA A 419 -5.41 29.92 11.86
CA ALA A 419 -4.81 31.24 11.81
C ALA A 419 -5.64 32.14 10.91
N ALA A 420 -5.66 33.45 11.19
CA ALA A 420 -6.43 34.39 10.38
C ALA A 420 -5.99 34.31 8.90
N ALA A 421 -6.98 34.19 8.01
CA ALA A 421 -6.81 34.14 6.57
C ALA A 421 -7.52 35.34 5.91
N ASP A 422 -7.43 35.49 4.60
CA ASP A 422 -7.93 36.66 3.87
C ASP A 422 -9.45 36.83 4.03
N GLY A 423 -9.84 37.71 4.96
CA GLY A 423 -11.25 38.01 5.26
C GLY A 423 -11.90 37.10 6.30
N LEU A 424 -11.17 36.11 6.83
CA LEU A 424 -11.67 35.15 7.83
C LEU A 424 -10.88 35.26 9.14
N PRO A 425 -11.56 35.38 10.30
CA PRO A 425 -10.89 35.49 11.58
C PRO A 425 -10.21 34.17 11.97
N GLY A 426 -9.05 34.28 12.61
CA GLY A 426 -8.35 33.13 13.19
C GLY A 426 -8.97 32.67 14.52
N GLY A 427 -8.34 31.67 15.13
CA GLY A 427 -8.73 31.14 16.44
C GLY A 427 -9.87 30.12 16.38
N GLY A 428 -10.21 29.57 15.22
CA GLY A 428 -11.11 28.42 15.13
C GLY A 428 -10.36 27.10 14.94
N TYR A 429 -10.93 26.23 14.12
CA TYR A 429 -10.46 24.86 13.89
C TYR A 429 -10.31 24.49 12.42
N ASP A 430 -10.70 25.39 11.50
CA ASP A 430 -10.64 25.14 10.07
C ASP A 430 -9.30 25.56 9.44
N PHE A 431 -8.97 25.00 8.30
CA PHE A 431 -7.74 25.30 7.57
C PHE A 431 -7.99 25.30 6.08
N GLY A 432 -7.50 26.35 5.40
CA GLY A 432 -7.42 26.40 3.95
C GLY A 432 -8.41 27.36 3.30
N GLU A 433 -9.50 27.72 3.98
CA GLU A 433 -10.59 28.47 3.36
C GLU A 433 -10.15 29.80 2.73
N GLY A 434 -10.56 30.00 1.48
CA GLY A 434 -10.45 31.22 0.70
C GLY A 434 -9.05 31.46 0.12
N ASN A 435 -8.16 30.48 0.13
CA ASN A 435 -6.80 30.63 -0.36
C ASN A 435 -6.65 30.37 -1.88
N GLY A 436 -7.71 29.88 -2.53
CA GLY A 436 -7.76 29.57 -3.96
C GLY A 436 -7.04 28.27 -4.35
N CYS A 437 -6.70 27.42 -3.39
CA CYS A 437 -5.95 26.19 -3.58
C CYS A 437 -6.68 25.02 -2.92
N PHE A 438 -6.64 23.86 -3.57
CA PHE A 438 -7.20 22.66 -2.98
C PHE A 438 -6.31 22.15 -1.83
N ASP A 439 -6.87 22.15 -0.62
CA ASP A 439 -6.15 21.79 0.59
C ASP A 439 -6.37 20.35 1.07
N ARG A 440 -5.31 19.84 1.69
CA ARG A 440 -5.28 18.59 2.45
C ARG A 440 -4.51 18.81 3.72
N SER A 441 -4.83 18.03 4.75
CA SER A 441 -3.96 17.96 5.92
C SER A 441 -2.52 17.62 5.52
N SER A 442 -1.56 18.23 6.22
CA SER A 442 -0.14 17.99 5.99
C SER A 442 0.23 16.51 6.10
N GLY A 443 -0.46 15.76 6.97
CA GLY A 443 -0.29 14.31 7.09
C GLY A 443 -0.75 13.54 5.86
N ALA A 444 -1.93 13.85 5.33
CA ALA A 444 -2.46 13.21 4.12
C ALA A 444 -1.55 13.46 2.92
N ARG A 445 -1.08 14.71 2.76
CA ARG A 445 -0.12 15.07 1.71
C ARG A 445 1.18 14.27 1.80
N ARG A 446 1.84 14.23 2.97
CA ARG A 446 3.08 13.46 3.17
C ARG A 446 2.89 11.97 2.89
N MET A 447 1.75 11.39 3.30
CA MET A 447 1.43 10.01 2.98
C MET A 447 1.33 9.79 1.46
N ILE A 448 0.50 10.58 0.76
CA ILE A 448 0.29 10.46 -0.70
C ILE A 448 1.60 10.63 -1.46
N GLU A 449 2.37 11.70 -1.17
CA GLU A 449 3.63 12.02 -1.84
C GLU A 449 4.71 10.94 -1.63
N SER A 450 4.56 10.12 -0.60
CA SER A 450 5.48 9.04 -0.28
C SER A 450 5.06 7.68 -0.84
N SER A 451 3.92 7.61 -1.53
CA SER A 451 3.39 6.36 -2.08
C SER A 451 4.22 5.88 -3.27
N PRO A 452 4.56 4.59 -3.35
CA PRO A 452 5.13 3.95 -4.53
C PRO A 452 4.57 4.41 -5.89
N ARG A 453 3.24 4.50 -6.04
CA ARG A 453 2.62 4.98 -7.30
C ARG A 453 3.05 6.42 -7.64
N HIS A 454 2.87 7.34 -6.70
CA HIS A 454 3.26 8.75 -6.85
C HIS A 454 4.75 8.92 -7.16
N LEU A 455 5.62 8.15 -6.50
CA LEU A 455 7.06 8.17 -6.72
C LEU A 455 7.43 7.70 -8.14
N VAL A 456 6.81 6.61 -8.61
CA VAL A 456 7.07 6.04 -9.95
C VAL A 456 6.53 6.92 -11.07
N GLU A 457 5.36 7.55 -10.88
CA GLU A 457 4.79 8.51 -11.82
C GLU A 457 5.76 9.67 -12.11
N GLN A 458 6.55 10.10 -11.11
CA GLN A 458 7.55 11.17 -11.23
C GLN A 458 8.97 10.69 -11.55
N MET A 459 9.22 9.39 -11.47
CA MET A 459 10.55 8.81 -11.65
C MET A 459 11.05 9.01 -13.09
N ALA A 460 12.37 9.20 -13.24
CA ALA A 460 12.98 9.25 -14.56
C ALA A 460 12.78 7.90 -15.30
N GLU A 461 12.56 7.95 -16.61
CA GLU A 461 12.31 6.74 -17.41
C GLU A 461 13.40 5.67 -17.23
N GLN A 462 14.66 6.09 -17.16
CA GLN A 462 15.78 5.17 -16.97
C GLN A 462 15.75 4.48 -15.60
N ASP A 463 15.33 5.17 -14.54
CA ASP A 463 15.25 4.60 -13.20
C ASP A 463 14.08 3.60 -13.12
N VAL A 464 12.94 3.89 -13.74
CA VAL A 464 11.82 2.92 -13.87
C VAL A 464 12.30 1.67 -14.61
N LEU A 465 13.11 1.84 -15.66
CA LEU A 465 13.69 0.75 -16.40
C LEU A 465 14.82 0.04 -15.65
N ASP A 466 15.43 0.61 -14.61
CA ASP A 466 16.54 0.00 -13.86
C ASP A 466 16.13 -0.61 -12.53
N THR A 467 14.88 -0.40 -12.10
CA THR A 467 14.32 -0.99 -10.88
C THR A 467 13.18 -1.98 -11.20
N ASP A 468 13.36 -3.24 -10.83
CA ASP A 468 12.34 -4.29 -10.99
C ASP A 468 11.34 -4.28 -9.81
N LEU A 469 10.08 -4.64 -10.09
CA LEU A 469 9.00 -4.75 -9.09
C LEU A 469 8.55 -6.21 -8.94
N PHE A 470 8.47 -6.70 -7.70
CA PHE A 470 7.77 -7.94 -7.36
C PHE A 470 6.87 -7.73 -6.13
N ALA A 471 5.59 -7.46 -6.35
CA ALA A 471 4.62 -7.22 -5.28
C ALA A 471 3.82 -8.48 -4.92
N ASP A 472 3.20 -8.47 -3.74
CA ASP A 472 2.11 -9.41 -3.42
C ASP A 472 0.99 -8.78 -2.58
N GLY A 473 -0.14 -9.48 -2.51
CA GLY A 473 -1.26 -9.16 -1.61
C GLY A 473 -2.23 -10.34 -1.49
N GLY A 474 -2.79 -10.52 -0.30
CA GLY A 474 -3.77 -11.58 -0.01
C GLY A 474 -5.19 -11.15 -0.36
N ILE A 475 -5.96 -12.04 -1.02
CA ILE A 475 -7.34 -11.72 -1.46
C ILE A 475 -8.38 -11.61 -0.33
N ARG A 476 -8.03 -12.04 0.89
CA ARG A 476 -8.83 -11.94 2.13
C ARG A 476 -8.11 -11.10 3.19
N ASP A 477 -7.18 -10.25 2.75
CA ASP A 477 -6.47 -9.36 3.66
C ASP A 477 -7.42 -8.28 4.20
N LEU A 478 -7.44 -8.12 5.53
CA LEU A 478 -8.36 -7.20 6.23
C LEU A 478 -8.08 -5.72 6.03
N PHE A 479 -6.92 -5.38 5.47
CA PHE A 479 -6.58 -4.01 5.10
C PHE A 479 -6.69 -3.77 3.58
N ASN A 480 -7.25 -4.73 2.82
CA ASN A 480 -7.33 -4.69 1.36
C ASN A 480 -5.96 -4.54 0.67
N TRP A 481 -4.87 -5.12 1.21
CA TRP A 481 -3.53 -4.96 0.60
C TRP A 481 -3.42 -5.46 -0.85
N VAL A 482 -4.22 -6.44 -1.26
CA VAL A 482 -4.27 -6.85 -2.67
C VAL A 482 -4.85 -5.75 -3.56
N VAL A 483 -5.87 -5.03 -3.09
CA VAL A 483 -6.48 -3.91 -3.83
C VAL A 483 -5.48 -2.76 -3.89
N MET A 484 -4.78 -2.50 -2.80
CA MET A 484 -3.72 -1.49 -2.76
C MET A 484 -2.57 -1.79 -3.69
N GLY A 485 -2.12 -3.04 -3.72
CA GLY A 485 -1.13 -3.49 -4.67
C GLY A 485 -1.63 -3.28 -6.10
N ASN A 486 -2.87 -3.67 -6.42
CA ASN A 486 -3.45 -3.44 -7.76
C ASN A 486 -3.39 -1.96 -8.14
N VAL A 487 -3.87 -1.05 -7.28
CA VAL A 487 -3.83 0.41 -7.52
C VAL A 487 -2.38 0.92 -7.65
N THR A 488 -1.48 0.50 -6.76
CA THR A 488 -0.05 0.88 -6.80
C THR A 488 0.56 0.60 -8.17
N THR A 489 0.19 -0.53 -8.77
CA THR A 489 0.77 -1.00 -10.02
C THR A 489 0.30 -0.21 -11.26
N ALA A 490 -0.77 0.58 -11.11
CA ALA A 490 -1.19 1.55 -12.13
C ALA A 490 -0.07 2.53 -12.50
N GLY A 491 0.84 2.87 -11.57
CA GLY A 491 1.99 3.73 -11.86
C GLY A 491 2.95 3.18 -12.93
N TRP A 492 3.04 1.84 -13.06
CA TRP A 492 3.84 1.21 -14.13
C TRP A 492 3.05 1.11 -15.42
N THR A 493 1.81 0.62 -15.35
CA THR A 493 0.94 0.47 -16.54
C THR A 493 0.68 1.82 -17.21
N GLY A 494 0.45 2.88 -16.42
CA GLY A 494 0.27 4.25 -16.91
C GLY A 494 1.52 4.83 -17.58
N ARG A 495 2.70 4.32 -17.25
CA ARG A 495 3.96 4.63 -17.93
C ARG A 495 4.28 3.68 -19.09
N GLY A 496 3.30 2.88 -19.53
CA GLY A 496 3.43 1.94 -20.63
C GLY A 496 4.30 0.71 -20.32
N GLN A 497 4.59 0.43 -19.04
CA GLN A 497 5.37 -0.75 -18.68
C GLN A 497 4.48 -2.00 -18.62
N PRO A 498 4.95 -3.18 -19.06
CA PRO A 498 4.14 -4.39 -19.15
C PRO A 498 3.98 -5.06 -17.79
N MET A 499 2.96 -4.67 -17.05
CA MET A 499 2.63 -5.24 -15.74
C MET A 499 1.95 -6.62 -15.87
N ARG A 500 2.27 -7.53 -14.94
CA ARG A 500 1.70 -8.90 -14.91
C ARG A 500 1.16 -9.28 -13.56
N PHE A 501 -0.03 -9.87 -13.57
CA PHE A 501 -0.65 -10.44 -12.39
C PHE A 501 -0.54 -11.97 -12.36
N TYR A 502 -0.47 -12.53 -11.16
CA TYR A 502 -0.45 -13.97 -10.93
C TYR A 502 -1.41 -14.31 -9.79
N ASN A 503 -2.47 -15.05 -10.06
CA ASN A 503 -3.39 -15.50 -9.02
C ASN A 503 -2.83 -16.74 -8.35
N GLY A 504 -2.22 -16.53 -7.18
CA GLY A 504 -1.45 -17.52 -6.46
C GLY A 504 -0.04 -17.74 -7.02
N TYR A 505 0.88 -18.16 -6.14
CA TYR A 505 2.26 -18.48 -6.50
C TYR A 505 2.41 -19.57 -7.57
N PRO A 506 1.58 -20.64 -7.62
CA PRO A 506 1.69 -21.64 -8.68
C PRO A 506 1.54 -21.08 -10.10
N ALA A 507 0.81 -19.97 -10.28
CA ALA A 507 0.64 -19.34 -11.58
C ALA A 507 1.96 -18.83 -12.20
N LEU A 508 3.00 -18.59 -11.37
CA LEU A 508 4.33 -18.17 -11.83
C LEU A 508 4.98 -19.19 -12.78
N HIS A 509 4.55 -20.46 -12.78
CA HIS A 509 5.06 -21.47 -13.72
C HIS A 509 4.63 -21.23 -15.18
N MET A 510 3.54 -20.49 -15.39
CA MET A 510 2.97 -20.19 -16.71
C MET A 510 2.60 -21.42 -17.55
N ASN A 511 2.28 -22.54 -16.88
CA ASN A 511 2.02 -23.85 -17.50
C ASN A 511 0.81 -24.59 -16.89
N GLY A 512 0.10 -23.97 -15.94
CA GLY A 512 -1.04 -24.57 -15.24
C GLY A 512 -0.68 -25.43 -14.02
N SER A 513 0.56 -25.33 -13.49
CA SER A 513 0.92 -25.92 -12.21
C SER A 513 -0.03 -25.47 -11.09
N LEU A 514 -0.42 -26.40 -10.22
CA LEU A 514 -1.28 -26.14 -9.06
C LEU A 514 -0.49 -25.94 -7.75
N GLU A 515 0.83 -26.19 -7.79
CA GLU A 515 1.73 -26.09 -6.63
C GLU A 515 3.00 -25.34 -7.02
N LEU A 516 3.58 -24.57 -6.09
CA LEU A 516 4.82 -23.85 -6.35
C LEU A 516 6.05 -24.75 -6.16
N THR A 517 6.60 -25.26 -7.27
CA THR A 517 8.01 -25.71 -7.31
C THR A 517 8.92 -24.58 -7.78
N TYR A 518 9.46 -23.78 -6.85
CA TYR A 518 10.19 -22.55 -7.19
C TYR A 518 11.39 -22.75 -8.14
N GLN A 519 12.03 -23.93 -8.16
CA GLN A 519 13.16 -24.20 -9.07
C GLN A 519 12.73 -24.48 -10.52
N GLU A 520 11.44 -24.67 -10.77
CA GLU A 520 10.87 -24.94 -12.10
C GLU A 520 10.20 -23.69 -12.68
N VAL A 521 10.00 -22.65 -11.88
CA VAL A 521 9.49 -21.36 -12.34
C VAL A 521 10.48 -20.72 -13.33
N PRO A 522 10.01 -20.27 -14.50
CA PRO A 522 10.82 -19.54 -15.45
C PRO A 522 10.98 -18.08 -15.01
N TRP A 523 11.75 -17.81 -13.95
CA TRP A 523 11.86 -16.47 -13.32
C TRP A 523 12.24 -15.30 -14.25
N HIS A 524 12.90 -15.58 -15.37
CA HIS A 524 13.24 -14.59 -16.40
C HIS A 524 12.07 -14.30 -17.37
N GLU A 525 11.03 -15.14 -17.40
CA GLU A 525 9.85 -15.01 -18.26
C GLU A 525 8.62 -14.50 -17.51
N ILE A 526 8.66 -14.37 -16.18
CA ILE A 526 7.48 -13.91 -15.43
C ILE A 526 7.21 -12.39 -15.56
N GLY A 527 8.07 -11.65 -16.26
CA GLY A 527 7.98 -10.19 -16.43
C GLY A 527 8.72 -9.40 -15.34
N ARG A 528 9.23 -8.22 -15.71
CA ARG A 528 10.05 -7.38 -14.81
C ARG A 528 9.25 -6.70 -13.71
N TYR A 529 7.99 -6.44 -13.99
CA TYR A 529 6.99 -5.89 -13.08
C TYR A 529 5.93 -6.96 -12.90
N ALA A 530 5.85 -7.53 -11.71
CA ALA A 530 4.93 -8.62 -11.41
C ALA A 530 4.29 -8.43 -10.05
N MET A 531 3.03 -8.86 -9.93
CA MET A 531 2.31 -8.91 -8.67
C MET A 531 1.60 -10.25 -8.49
N VAL A 532 1.77 -10.86 -7.32
CA VAL A 532 1.06 -12.09 -6.94
C VAL A 532 -0.15 -11.73 -6.06
N ARG A 533 -1.34 -12.13 -6.47
CA ARG A 533 -2.57 -12.04 -5.69
C ARG A 533 -2.84 -13.41 -5.10
N TYR A 534 -2.42 -13.65 -3.86
CA TYR A 534 -2.43 -14.99 -3.28
C TYR A 534 -3.72 -15.27 -2.49
N GLY A 535 -4.05 -16.55 -2.44
CA GLY A 535 -5.34 -17.06 -1.99
C GLY A 535 -6.17 -17.56 -3.16
N ASN A 536 -7.03 -18.51 -2.88
CA ASN A 536 -7.93 -19.14 -3.85
C ASN A 536 -9.37 -18.71 -3.55
N VAL A 537 -10.01 -18.08 -4.54
CA VAL A 537 -11.39 -17.58 -4.42
C VAL A 537 -12.41 -18.70 -4.20
N ASP A 538 -12.12 -19.91 -4.70
CA ASP A 538 -12.99 -21.09 -4.64
C ASP A 538 -12.47 -22.13 -3.62
N GLU A 539 -11.73 -21.68 -2.60
CA GLU A 539 -11.08 -22.55 -1.62
C GLU A 539 -12.05 -23.19 -0.61
N GLU A 540 -11.70 -24.38 -0.10
CA GLU A 540 -12.46 -25.01 0.98
C GLU A 540 -12.28 -24.27 2.32
N ASP A 541 -13.36 -24.14 3.12
CA ASP A 541 -13.36 -23.46 4.42
C ASP A 541 -12.23 -23.87 5.37
N ARG A 542 -11.74 -25.11 5.31
CA ARG A 542 -10.64 -25.58 6.17
C ARG A 542 -9.32 -24.86 5.88
N PHE A 543 -9.08 -24.47 4.63
CA PHE A 543 -7.87 -23.77 4.22
C PHE A 543 -8.04 -22.27 4.37
N ILE A 544 -9.27 -21.75 4.18
CA ILE A 544 -9.63 -20.40 4.62
C ILE A 544 -9.38 -20.23 6.12
N ARG A 545 -9.80 -21.19 6.96
CA ARG A 545 -9.45 -21.24 8.40
C ARG A 545 -7.95 -21.23 8.69
N ALA A 546 -7.17 -21.94 7.86
CA ALA A 546 -5.71 -21.91 7.95
C ALA A 546 -5.08 -20.61 7.43
N GLY A 547 -5.91 -19.72 6.87
CA GLY A 547 -5.67 -18.36 6.39
C GLY A 547 -5.20 -18.24 4.95
N ASP A 548 -5.76 -19.05 4.06
CA ASP A 548 -5.62 -18.89 2.62
C ASP A 548 -6.00 -17.46 2.16
N GLY A 549 -5.02 -16.73 1.64
CA GLY A 549 -5.23 -15.36 1.16
C GLY A 549 -5.40 -14.32 2.27
N GLY A 550 -5.20 -14.67 3.54
CA GLY A 550 -5.25 -13.72 4.66
C GLY A 550 -4.04 -12.78 4.71
N HIS A 551 -3.91 -12.01 5.80
CA HIS A 551 -2.85 -10.99 5.95
C HIS A 551 -1.42 -11.54 5.89
N VAL A 552 -1.17 -12.64 6.58
CA VAL A 552 0.12 -13.36 6.50
C VAL A 552 0.04 -14.43 5.42
N GLY A 553 -1.10 -15.12 5.32
CA GLY A 553 -1.31 -16.28 4.48
C GLY A 553 -1.07 -17.58 5.23
N THR A 554 -1.33 -18.73 4.61
CA THR A 554 -0.95 -20.03 5.18
C THR A 554 0.57 -20.12 5.38
N ALA A 555 1.04 -21.08 6.19
CA ALA A 555 2.48 -21.32 6.35
C ALA A 555 3.21 -21.59 5.01
N GLY A 556 2.52 -22.20 4.04
CA GLY A 556 3.04 -22.38 2.69
C GLY A 556 3.15 -21.06 1.94
N GLN A 557 2.08 -20.26 1.95
CA GLN A 557 2.07 -18.92 1.34
C GLN A 557 3.18 -18.05 1.93
N LEU A 558 3.36 -17.98 3.25
CA LEU A 558 4.45 -17.21 3.86
C LEU A 558 5.84 -17.57 3.31
N ILE A 559 6.13 -18.87 3.16
CA ILE A 559 7.40 -19.34 2.57
C ILE A 559 7.50 -18.93 1.10
N ASP A 560 6.42 -19.07 0.34
CA ASP A 560 6.37 -18.78 -1.09
C ASP A 560 6.50 -17.28 -1.38
N ARG A 561 5.87 -16.42 -0.57
CA ARG A 561 5.98 -14.96 -0.63
C ARG A 561 7.44 -14.53 -0.56
N PHE A 562 8.11 -14.95 0.52
CA PHE A 562 9.51 -14.60 0.74
C PHE A 562 10.45 -15.23 -0.30
N ARG A 563 10.29 -16.53 -0.58
CA ARG A 563 11.17 -17.24 -1.51
C ARG A 563 11.06 -16.69 -2.93
N SER A 564 9.86 -16.32 -3.37
CA SER A 564 9.65 -15.80 -4.72
C SER A 564 10.29 -14.41 -4.89
N GLY A 565 10.16 -13.53 -3.89
CA GLY A 565 10.86 -12.24 -3.90
C GLY A 565 12.38 -12.39 -4.08
N LEU A 566 13.01 -13.30 -3.34
CA LEU A 566 14.44 -13.59 -3.50
C LEU A 566 14.78 -14.32 -4.80
N ALA A 567 13.91 -15.21 -5.29
CA ALA A 567 14.15 -15.96 -6.51
C ALA A 567 14.16 -15.06 -7.75
N VAL A 568 13.33 -14.01 -7.77
CA VAL A 568 13.35 -12.99 -8.85
C VAL A 568 14.67 -12.24 -8.86
N MET A 569 15.13 -11.78 -7.69
CA MET A 569 16.44 -11.12 -7.55
C MET A 569 17.58 -12.05 -7.99
N ASP A 570 17.56 -13.30 -7.50
CA ASP A 570 18.54 -14.33 -7.84
C ASP A 570 18.61 -14.62 -9.35
N ALA A 571 17.45 -14.70 -10.01
CA ALA A 571 17.39 -15.06 -11.41
C ALA A 571 17.94 -13.96 -12.34
N ARG A 572 17.93 -12.70 -11.89
CA ARG A 572 18.22 -11.53 -12.72
C ARG A 572 19.55 -10.87 -12.39
N TRP A 573 20.09 -11.04 -11.18
CA TRP A 573 21.45 -10.62 -10.90
C TRP A 573 22.48 -11.47 -11.68
N PRO A 574 23.36 -10.83 -12.46
CA PRO A 574 24.38 -11.53 -13.23
C PRO A 574 25.53 -12.05 -12.35
N ASP A 575 26.23 -13.07 -12.84
CA ASP A 575 27.48 -13.58 -12.27
C ASP A 575 27.43 -13.98 -10.78
N GLY A 576 26.28 -14.48 -10.32
CA GLY A 576 26.10 -14.94 -8.95
C GLY A 576 26.96 -16.15 -8.56
N ASN A 577 27.53 -16.15 -7.35
CA ASN A 577 28.21 -17.32 -6.80
C ASN A 577 27.17 -18.40 -6.43
N ARG A 578 27.13 -19.51 -7.18
CA ARG A 578 26.23 -20.66 -6.94
C ARG A 578 26.98 -21.92 -6.52
N ARG A 579 28.25 -21.78 -6.11
CA ARG A 579 29.06 -22.92 -5.69
C ARG A 579 28.50 -23.51 -4.40
N ARG A 580 28.59 -24.84 -4.29
CA ARG A 580 28.30 -25.56 -3.05
C ARG A 580 29.48 -25.49 -2.11
N GLU A 581 29.19 -25.21 -0.84
CA GLU A 581 30.16 -25.31 0.24
C GLU A 581 29.86 -26.57 1.07
N THR A 582 30.89 -27.41 1.23
CA THR A 582 30.74 -28.75 1.80
C THR A 582 30.83 -28.79 3.32
N ASP A 583 31.55 -27.83 3.90
CA ASP A 583 31.95 -27.85 5.31
C ASP A 583 31.44 -26.62 6.10
N ASP A 584 30.47 -25.89 5.55
CA ASP A 584 29.86 -24.74 6.21
C ASP A 584 28.47 -25.05 6.80
N ARG A 585 28.10 -24.30 7.83
CA ARG A 585 26.83 -24.37 8.56
C ARG A 585 26.46 -23.00 9.10
N VAL A 586 25.20 -22.84 9.50
CA VAL A 586 24.79 -21.67 10.29
C VAL A 586 25.45 -21.75 11.67
N CYS A 587 26.08 -20.66 12.09
CA CYS A 587 26.77 -20.49 13.37
C CYS A 587 26.32 -19.17 13.99
N ALA A 588 25.52 -19.26 15.05
CA ALA A 588 25.09 -18.11 15.84
C ALA A 588 26.16 -17.72 16.88
N GLU A 589 25.97 -16.61 17.60
CA GLU A 589 26.94 -16.14 18.61
C GLU A 589 27.31 -17.22 19.65
N GLY A 590 26.32 -18.01 20.09
CA GLY A 590 26.52 -19.11 21.04
C GLY A 590 27.37 -20.26 20.49
N ASP A 591 27.53 -20.38 19.18
CA ASP A 591 28.26 -21.46 18.52
C ASP A 591 29.71 -21.08 18.16
N ARG A 592 30.14 -19.86 18.52
CA ARG A 592 31.43 -19.31 18.09
C ARG A 592 32.63 -20.19 18.45
N GLU A 593 32.63 -20.82 19.62
CA GLU A 593 33.72 -21.71 20.04
C GLU A 593 33.80 -22.99 19.19
N VAL A 594 32.65 -23.46 18.69
CA VAL A 594 32.55 -24.66 17.86
C VAL A 594 32.90 -24.36 16.41
N CYS A 595 32.41 -23.24 15.88
CA CYS A 595 32.59 -22.88 14.48
C CYS A 595 33.87 -22.09 14.18
N GLY A 596 34.38 -21.32 15.14
CA GLY A 596 35.47 -20.36 14.92
C GLY A 596 35.05 -19.06 14.23
N TYR A 597 33.79 -18.94 13.79
CA TYR A 597 33.18 -17.77 13.15
C TYR A 597 31.69 -17.68 13.49
N VAL A 598 31.07 -16.55 13.16
CA VAL A 598 29.62 -16.30 13.33
C VAL A 598 29.10 -15.73 12.01
N ASN A 599 28.10 -16.39 11.41
CA ASN A 599 27.48 -15.99 10.14
C ASN A 599 25.97 -15.68 10.29
N SER A 600 25.43 -15.73 11.51
CA SER A 600 24.10 -15.25 11.86
C SER A 600 24.19 -14.53 13.21
N PHE A 601 23.96 -13.23 13.25
CA PHE A 601 24.13 -12.43 14.47
C PHE A 601 23.23 -11.20 14.48
N VAL A 602 23.09 -10.62 15.67
CA VAL A 602 22.43 -9.33 15.88
C VAL A 602 23.51 -8.32 16.26
N MET A 603 23.55 -7.19 15.58
CA MET A 603 24.42 -6.07 15.93
C MET A 603 23.58 -4.88 16.39
N SER A 604 24.11 -4.06 17.31
CA SER A 604 23.55 -2.72 17.53
C SER A 604 24.08 -1.79 16.46
N PHE A 605 23.19 -1.04 15.81
CA PHE A 605 23.53 -0.04 14.82
C PHE A 605 23.03 1.33 15.27
N THR A 606 23.89 2.35 15.14
CA THR A 606 23.56 3.74 15.41
C THR A 606 23.68 4.54 14.12
N ALA A 607 22.58 5.10 13.67
CA ALA A 607 22.53 5.96 12.49
C ALA A 607 23.19 7.33 12.77
N SER A 608 23.45 8.10 11.71
CA SER A 608 24.11 9.42 11.77
C SER A 608 23.34 10.45 12.61
N ASN A 609 22.03 10.26 12.75
CA ASN A 609 21.13 11.07 13.58
C ASN A 609 21.09 10.62 15.06
N GLY A 610 21.82 9.56 15.42
CA GLY A 610 21.88 9.03 16.79
C GLY A 610 20.80 8.01 17.14
N ARG A 611 19.86 7.68 16.24
CA ARG A 611 18.93 6.57 16.45
C ARG A 611 19.71 5.25 16.54
N GLU A 612 19.49 4.50 17.62
CA GLU A 612 20.10 3.19 17.84
C GLU A 612 19.04 2.08 17.83
N GLY A 613 19.35 0.96 17.17
CA GLY A 613 18.47 -0.22 17.14
C GLY A 613 19.22 -1.49 16.72
N PRO A 614 18.68 -2.68 17.05
CA PRO A 614 19.25 -3.94 16.61
C PRO A 614 19.14 -4.11 15.09
N VAL A 615 20.07 -4.84 14.50
CA VAL A 615 20.03 -5.28 13.11
C VAL A 615 20.46 -6.73 13.07
N SER A 616 19.59 -7.61 12.56
CA SER A 616 19.99 -9.00 12.33
C SER A 616 20.65 -9.14 10.97
N VAL A 617 21.75 -9.90 10.91
CA VAL A 617 22.51 -10.14 9.68
C VAL A 617 22.76 -11.63 9.52
N VAL A 618 22.50 -12.14 8.31
CA VAL A 618 22.86 -13.50 7.89
C VAL A 618 23.84 -13.41 6.72
N LEU A 619 25.06 -13.87 6.94
CA LEU A 619 26.11 -13.97 5.92
C LEU A 619 25.96 -15.30 5.15
N PRO A 620 26.24 -15.31 3.83
CA PRO A 620 25.99 -16.48 3.01
C PRO A 620 26.91 -17.65 3.34
N PRO A 621 26.54 -18.88 2.94
CA PRO A 621 27.41 -20.04 3.09
C PRO A 621 28.73 -19.84 2.32
N GLY A 622 29.83 -20.16 2.99
CA GLY A 622 31.20 -20.02 2.50
C GLY A 622 31.82 -18.65 2.74
N TYR A 623 31.13 -17.73 3.43
CA TYR A 623 31.64 -16.38 3.66
C TYR A 623 33.01 -16.38 4.35
N PHE A 624 33.27 -17.29 5.29
CA PHE A 624 34.56 -17.33 6.01
C PHE A 624 35.60 -18.27 5.38
N ASP A 625 35.26 -18.95 4.29
CA ASP A 625 36.18 -19.88 3.63
C ASP A 625 37.37 -19.13 3.04
N ALA A 626 38.58 -19.70 3.18
CA ALA A 626 39.81 -19.08 2.73
C ALA A 626 39.83 -18.84 1.20
N GLU A 627 39.11 -19.66 0.43
CA GLU A 627 38.98 -19.52 -1.02
C GLU A 627 37.99 -18.42 -1.45
N ASN A 628 37.12 -17.97 -0.54
CA ASN A 628 36.09 -16.96 -0.78
C ASN A 628 36.44 -15.58 -0.19
N GLN A 629 37.70 -15.37 0.25
CA GLN A 629 38.14 -14.13 0.90
C GLN A 629 38.00 -12.88 0.01
N ASP A 630 38.12 -13.06 -1.31
CA ASP A 630 37.97 -11.98 -2.31
C ASP A 630 36.57 -11.96 -2.95
N VAL A 631 35.68 -12.87 -2.56
CA VAL A 631 34.31 -12.94 -3.08
C VAL A 631 33.44 -11.91 -2.37
N ARG A 632 32.67 -11.17 -3.17
CA ARG A 632 31.70 -10.16 -2.76
C ARG A 632 30.28 -10.61 -3.12
N TYR A 633 29.31 -10.21 -2.30
CA TYR A 633 27.94 -10.74 -2.35
C TYR A 633 26.92 -9.62 -2.55
N PRO A 634 25.83 -9.85 -3.31
CA PRO A 634 24.66 -8.99 -3.29
C PRO A 634 24.07 -8.90 -1.87
N VAL A 635 23.35 -7.82 -1.59
CA VAL A 635 22.71 -7.58 -0.29
C VAL A 635 21.20 -7.43 -0.46
N VAL A 636 20.45 -8.10 0.39
CA VAL A 636 18.99 -7.96 0.45
C VAL A 636 18.59 -7.44 1.83
N TYR A 637 17.90 -6.30 1.84
CA TYR A 637 17.31 -5.71 3.04
C TYR A 637 15.87 -6.19 3.17
N PHE A 638 15.53 -6.81 4.29
CA PHE A 638 14.22 -7.35 4.54
C PHE A 638 13.58 -6.70 5.78
N LEU A 639 12.55 -5.92 5.51
CA LEU A 639 11.79 -5.13 6.48
C LEU A 639 10.64 -5.95 7.09
N HIS A 640 10.53 -5.94 8.42
CA HIS A 640 9.54 -6.71 9.17
C HIS A 640 8.18 -5.99 9.28
N GLY A 641 7.16 -6.74 9.70
CA GLY A 641 5.81 -6.23 9.92
C GLY A 641 5.65 -5.42 11.21
N TYR A 642 4.47 -4.84 11.39
CA TYR A 642 4.09 -4.07 12.57
C TYR A 642 4.19 -4.94 13.83
N GLY A 643 4.79 -4.41 14.92
CA GLY A 643 4.95 -5.14 16.18
C GLY A 643 6.01 -6.25 16.21
N MET A 644 6.70 -6.52 15.10
CA MET A 644 7.82 -7.47 15.04
C MET A 644 9.16 -6.79 15.36
N SER A 645 10.22 -7.58 15.51
CA SER A 645 11.61 -7.12 15.56
C SER A 645 12.49 -7.84 14.51
N PRO A 646 13.72 -7.36 14.24
CA PRO A 646 14.65 -8.00 13.30
C PRO A 646 14.87 -9.50 13.52
N GLU A 647 14.91 -9.91 14.79
CA GLU A 647 15.22 -11.27 15.21
C GLU A 647 14.14 -12.26 14.79
N ASP A 648 12.88 -11.82 14.68
CA ASP A 648 11.74 -12.64 14.26
C ASP A 648 11.90 -13.17 12.82
N LEU A 649 12.68 -12.47 11.98
CA LEU A 649 12.94 -12.85 10.59
C LEU A 649 14.17 -13.73 10.41
N VAL A 650 15.00 -13.94 11.44
CA VAL A 650 16.25 -14.71 11.31
C VAL A 650 15.98 -16.15 10.86
N ALA A 651 14.93 -16.79 11.38
CA ALA A 651 14.54 -18.15 11.00
C ALA A 651 14.29 -18.28 9.48
N ILE A 652 13.71 -17.24 8.89
CA ILE A 652 13.47 -17.14 7.45
C ILE A 652 14.81 -17.00 6.69
N GLY A 653 15.75 -16.21 7.22
CA GLY A 653 17.12 -16.14 6.71
C GLY A 653 17.85 -17.50 6.72
N LEU A 654 17.64 -18.33 7.74
CA LEU A 654 18.25 -19.67 7.81
C LEU A 654 17.70 -20.63 6.77
N LEU A 655 16.41 -20.53 6.43
CA LEU A 655 15.82 -21.29 5.32
C LEU A 655 16.52 -20.95 3.99
N MET A 656 16.93 -19.70 3.78
CA MET A 656 17.64 -19.28 2.58
C MET A 656 19.10 -19.68 2.57
N PHE A 657 19.74 -19.74 3.74
CA PHE A 657 21.06 -20.34 3.87
C PHE A 657 21.07 -21.76 3.26
N GLU A 658 20.06 -22.57 3.58
CA GLU A 658 19.91 -23.90 2.96
C GLU A 658 19.58 -23.81 1.47
N ALA A 659 18.69 -22.90 1.02
CA ALA A 659 18.41 -22.72 -0.41
C ALA A 659 19.66 -22.36 -1.24
N MET A 660 20.58 -21.59 -0.64
CA MET A 660 21.86 -21.21 -1.20
C MET A 660 22.90 -22.34 -1.16
N ASN A 661 22.72 -23.40 -0.35
CA ASN A 661 23.76 -24.44 -0.18
C ASN A 661 23.31 -25.88 -0.41
N SER A 662 22.02 -26.13 -0.66
CA SER A 662 21.45 -27.47 -0.65
C SER A 662 22.17 -28.44 -1.59
N PRO A 663 22.56 -29.65 -1.14
CA PRO A 663 23.19 -30.65 -2.01
C PRO A 663 22.23 -31.22 -3.06
N ARG A 664 20.92 -31.03 -2.89
CA ARG A 664 19.88 -31.59 -3.77
C ARG A 664 19.68 -30.80 -5.07
N VAL A 665 20.24 -29.60 -5.16
CA VAL A 665 20.07 -28.69 -6.29
C VAL A 665 21.41 -28.48 -7.00
N GLY A 666 21.43 -28.72 -8.31
CA GLY A 666 22.61 -28.47 -9.15
C GLY A 666 22.95 -26.98 -9.22
N SER A 667 24.23 -26.66 -9.51
CA SER A 667 24.75 -25.28 -9.50
C SER A 667 23.88 -24.29 -10.31
N SER A 668 23.41 -24.70 -11.50
CA SER A 668 22.60 -23.83 -12.38
C SER A 668 21.21 -23.46 -11.84
N ARG A 669 20.68 -24.17 -10.84
CA ARG A 669 19.35 -23.94 -10.24
C ARG A 669 19.43 -23.54 -8.77
N ARG A 670 20.63 -23.50 -8.20
CA ARG A 670 20.85 -23.19 -6.78
C ARG A 670 20.92 -21.69 -6.63
N MET A 671 20.18 -21.12 -5.67
CA MET A 671 20.21 -19.69 -5.37
C MET A 671 21.64 -19.20 -5.14
N GLN A 672 21.99 -18.06 -5.73
CA GLN A 672 23.27 -17.43 -5.55
C GLN A 672 23.46 -16.97 -4.10
N LYS A 673 24.71 -16.93 -3.65
CA LYS A 673 25.07 -16.44 -2.33
C LYS A 673 24.73 -14.94 -2.20
N MET A 674 24.03 -14.57 -1.14
CA MET A 674 23.67 -13.17 -0.82
C MET A 674 23.74 -12.93 0.70
N ILE A 675 23.99 -11.68 1.09
CA ILE A 675 23.88 -11.22 2.47
C ILE A 675 22.44 -10.80 2.72
N LEU A 676 21.85 -11.26 3.83
CA LEU A 676 20.51 -10.84 4.26
C LEU A 676 20.63 -9.93 5.48
N VAL A 677 19.95 -8.78 5.44
CA VAL A 677 19.97 -7.76 6.49
C VAL A 677 18.54 -7.47 6.92
N PHE A 678 18.26 -7.55 8.22
CA PHE A 678 16.94 -7.32 8.81
C PHE A 678 17.02 -6.10 9.74
N PRO A 679 16.55 -4.92 9.30
CA PRO A 679 16.64 -3.67 10.05
C PRO A 679 15.49 -3.51 11.06
N ASP A 680 15.73 -2.80 12.16
CA ASP A 680 14.75 -2.54 13.22
C ASP A 680 13.78 -1.40 12.86
N GLY A 681 12.59 -1.78 12.40
CA GLY A 681 11.45 -0.90 12.19
C GLY A 681 10.53 -0.75 13.41
N HIS A 682 10.85 -1.38 14.54
CA HIS A 682 10.07 -1.24 15.77
C HIS A 682 10.36 0.11 16.45
N CYS A 683 9.32 0.71 17.04
CA CYS A 683 9.46 1.93 17.82
C CYS A 683 10.31 1.69 19.07
N ARG A 684 11.23 2.61 19.38
CA ARG A 684 12.09 2.56 20.57
C ARG A 684 11.83 3.77 21.48
N GLY A 685 11.69 3.51 22.78
CA GLY A 685 11.48 4.58 23.76
C GLY A 685 10.20 5.36 23.49
N ASN A 686 10.34 6.65 23.15
CA ASN A 686 9.22 7.56 22.91
C ASN A 686 9.00 7.87 21.41
N GLU A 687 9.58 7.07 20.51
CA GLU A 687 9.46 7.27 19.05
C GLU A 687 8.01 7.22 18.57
N CYS A 688 7.30 6.17 18.99
CA CYS A 688 5.93 5.81 18.64
C CYS A 688 5.54 4.58 19.48
N LEU A 689 4.43 3.92 19.19
CA LEU A 689 3.92 2.76 19.95
C LEU A 689 4.57 1.46 19.51
N ASN A 690 4.35 0.99 18.28
CA ASN A 690 4.87 -0.32 17.84
C ASN A 690 5.50 -0.35 16.45
N GLY A 691 5.14 0.56 15.53
CA GLY A 691 5.65 0.56 14.17
C GLY A 691 5.99 1.93 13.60
N THR A 692 7.16 2.04 13.01
CA THR A 692 7.68 3.29 12.41
C THR A 692 7.26 3.49 10.94
N PHE A 693 6.69 2.46 10.30
CA PHE A 693 6.43 2.44 8.85
C PHE A 693 7.68 2.73 7.99
N TYR A 694 8.85 2.53 8.59
CA TYR A 694 10.17 2.84 8.06
C TYR A 694 10.34 4.30 7.62
N THR A 695 9.51 5.23 8.12
CA THR A 695 9.48 6.63 7.69
C THR A 695 10.35 7.52 8.57
N ASP A 696 10.84 8.62 8.02
CA ASP A 696 11.32 9.72 8.84
C ASP A 696 10.12 10.52 9.31
N ALA A 697 9.87 10.52 10.63
CA ALA A 697 8.86 11.38 11.24
C ALA A 697 9.18 12.86 10.95
N PRO A 698 8.17 13.74 10.88
CA PRO A 698 8.43 15.18 10.75
C PRO A 698 9.44 15.66 11.82
N SER A 699 10.38 16.52 11.42
CA SER A 699 11.57 16.90 12.22
C SER A 699 11.24 17.56 13.57
N ASN A 700 10.04 18.10 13.66
CA ASN A 700 9.43 18.76 14.80
C ASN A 700 8.70 17.79 15.75
N VAL A 701 8.54 16.51 15.40
CA VAL A 701 7.98 15.48 16.29
C VAL A 701 9.03 15.12 17.35
N PRO A 702 8.81 15.44 18.63
CA PRO A 702 9.81 15.20 19.66
C PRO A 702 10.10 13.71 19.81
N GLY A 703 11.34 13.32 19.53
CA GLY A 703 11.77 11.92 19.61
C GLY A 703 11.24 11.03 18.47
N GLY A 704 10.61 11.59 17.45
CA GLY A 704 10.07 10.83 16.31
C GLY A 704 11.16 10.04 15.60
N ALA A 705 10.86 8.79 15.23
CA ALA A 705 11.82 7.92 14.57
C ALA A 705 12.25 8.49 13.21
N GLN A 706 13.52 8.28 12.86
CA GLN A 706 14.10 8.69 11.59
C GLN A 706 14.56 7.44 10.82
N MET A 707 13.59 6.67 10.34
CA MET A 707 13.83 5.33 9.81
C MET A 707 14.28 5.23 8.36
N GLN A 708 13.92 6.17 7.50
CA GLN A 708 14.50 6.21 6.17
C GLN A 708 15.99 6.58 6.27
N THR A 709 16.33 7.56 7.12
CA THR A 709 17.73 7.90 7.42
C THR A 709 18.47 6.70 8.03
N PHE A 710 17.89 6.02 9.02
CA PHE A 710 18.48 4.81 9.61
C PHE A 710 18.77 3.72 8.56
N MET A 711 17.84 3.51 7.63
CA MET A 711 17.98 2.53 6.56
C MET A 711 19.11 2.88 5.60
N LEU A 712 19.18 4.13 5.14
CA LEU A 712 20.22 4.57 4.19
C LEU A 712 21.62 4.54 4.83
N ASP A 713 21.74 4.97 6.09
CA ASP A 713 23.00 4.88 6.83
C ASP A 713 23.42 3.43 7.08
N LEU A 714 22.46 2.55 7.38
CA LEU A 714 22.71 1.11 7.52
C LEU A 714 23.23 0.51 6.21
N MET A 715 22.72 0.95 5.06
CA MET A 715 23.20 0.49 3.76
C MET A 715 24.67 0.82 3.56
N ASP A 716 25.04 2.06 3.83
CA ASP A 716 26.42 2.53 3.71
C ASP A 716 27.33 1.79 4.71
N HIS A 717 26.86 1.56 5.96
CA HIS A 717 27.57 0.74 6.94
C HIS A 717 27.83 -0.69 6.44
N MET A 718 26.85 -1.31 5.79
CA MET A 718 27.01 -2.66 5.26
C MET A 718 28.08 -2.72 4.17
N ASP A 719 28.13 -1.73 3.27
CA ASP A 719 29.13 -1.66 2.21
C ASP A 719 30.55 -1.42 2.72
N GLU A 720 30.70 -0.64 3.80
CA GLU A 720 32.00 -0.34 4.40
C GLU A 720 32.57 -1.53 5.20
N ASN A 721 31.70 -2.31 5.86
CA ASN A 721 32.12 -3.29 6.86
C ASN A 721 32.02 -4.75 6.39
N TYR A 722 31.33 -5.02 5.28
CA TYR A 722 31.13 -6.36 4.74
C TYR A 722 31.55 -6.46 3.27
N ARG A 723 31.76 -7.68 2.78
CA ARG A 723 32.12 -7.92 1.36
C ARG A 723 30.87 -7.86 0.49
N THR A 724 30.30 -6.67 0.33
CA THR A 724 29.20 -6.40 -0.59
C THR A 724 29.72 -6.22 -2.02
N ARG A 725 28.92 -6.57 -3.03
CA ARG A 725 29.25 -6.31 -4.44
C ARG A 725 29.19 -4.83 -4.74
N HIS A 726 30.14 -4.37 -5.55
CA HIS A 726 30.14 -2.99 -6.04
C HIS A 726 29.25 -2.86 -7.28
N PRO A 727 28.77 -1.65 -7.60
CA PRO A 727 27.99 -1.46 -8.80
C PRO A 727 28.79 -1.79 -10.07
N GLU A 728 28.18 -2.56 -10.97
CA GLU A 728 28.80 -3.02 -12.23
C GLU A 728 27.79 -2.94 -13.37
N SER A 729 28.28 -2.83 -14.61
CA SER A 729 27.44 -2.71 -15.81
C SER A 729 27.49 -3.97 -16.66
N PHE A 730 26.32 -4.42 -17.11
CA PHE A 730 26.15 -5.62 -17.92
C PHE A 730 25.26 -5.32 -19.12
N GLU A 731 25.50 -6.01 -20.23
CA GLU A 731 24.56 -6.05 -21.34
C GLU A 731 23.39 -6.95 -20.94
N VAL A 732 22.18 -6.39 -20.99
CA VAL A 732 20.93 -7.10 -20.69
C VAL A 732 20.05 -7.18 -21.93
N VAL A 733 19.25 -8.23 -21.99
CA VAL A 733 18.23 -8.48 -23.02
C VAL A 733 16.90 -8.54 -22.28
N GLU A 734 16.09 -7.50 -22.40
CA GLU A 734 14.90 -7.27 -21.55
C GLU A 734 13.62 -7.00 -22.34
#